data_AF-A0A538KHG0-F1
#
_entry.id   AF-A0A538KHG0-F1
#
_cell.length_a   1.000
_cell.length_b   1.000
_cell.length_c   1.000
_cell.angle_alpha   90.00
_cell.angle_beta   90.00
_cell.angle_gamma   90.00
#
_symmetry.space_group_name_H-M   'P 1'
#
loop_
_entity.id
_entity.type
_entity.pdbx_description
1 polymer ?
#
loop_
_entity_poly.entity_id
_entity_poly.type
_entity_poly.pdbx_seq_one_letter_code
_entity_poly.pdbx_strand_id
1 'polypeptide(L)'
;MIARRHLVALLTAGSLLAAAPAHAAAPAVTGTVAGASGWTLVLLPASGQSSTVRLAANGAFRLPLGRGARGATLQLLKPSGRYFGPVVLGRAGRGRVFTALSGRAGALGRVKLGAGYATAKAPKPAVRRSGAAQADAHGKPLGAGRLGLVAVKGAHPRARIAAAGGPAADAGADPDADGIPSALDADDDGNGKVDAVDGGSRSAGAGLFSEVYTLMGNSLNANAAGVDAGAIDRFVHDYLVLNFFLDGHQANGAKLNSVDVDCLGLAYCRAGAGTGIVSSSNNSLADRVGTPWTSIDADGDKLPDVPLVPGVMHGQDAWAMAIRPNVTTADIAPGDTFQVHFRTDRGDVVEPTALTLYFVTTPAVATAQGQKISYPATDATLGNRSNPIMLDGDKVDLSFWRPQRAALPGEDGLRDMGHLHYGMTPHVDGGSNEEIGCGAGAYSNLSGTLRAAGATRDSFFNSLMPLQDTSDDAAPSRDRTLGFTLDLGSCLRSHGIDPTGKLVSLPLMATDEPRPGGMDRAVQMLWVCFPGCTVPQQQGGPQAGPQQGGPQPGGGLPDLAVRDLAASESGGSCTLTWAVENRGSAEAPPSRTTVHTPAGDQEVPAESIAAGEARGQQTTVPVPCSGLSVRVAADGPNSLVEYHDDNNEAQATF
;
A
#
# COMPACT_ATOMS: atom_id res chain seq x y z
N MET A 1 -4.04 86.05 -43.20
CA MET A 1 -4.83 85.70 -44.41
C MET A 1 -3.88 85.13 -45.46
N ILE A 2 -3.51 83.84 -45.37
CA ILE A 2 -2.93 83.05 -46.48
C ILE A 2 -3.45 81.63 -46.28
N ALA A 3 -4.30 81.17 -47.20
CA ALA A 3 -5.02 79.90 -47.14
C ALA A 3 -4.10 78.72 -47.50
N ARG A 4 -4.10 77.68 -46.66
CA ARG A 4 -3.45 76.39 -46.90
C ARG A 4 -4.38 75.50 -47.74
N ARG A 5 -3.87 74.96 -48.85
CA ARG A 5 -4.48 73.86 -49.59
C ARG A 5 -3.94 72.53 -49.06
N HIS A 6 -4.85 71.64 -48.70
CA HIS A 6 -4.59 70.27 -48.28
C HIS A 6 -4.30 69.38 -49.50
N LEU A 7 -3.23 68.59 -49.43
CA LEU A 7 -3.03 67.41 -50.27
C LEU A 7 -3.02 66.19 -49.35
N VAL A 8 -3.94 65.26 -49.60
CA VAL A 8 -4.11 64.00 -48.88
C VAL A 8 -3.09 62.99 -49.43
N ALA A 9 -2.23 62.45 -48.56
CA ALA A 9 -1.37 61.31 -48.86
C ALA A 9 -1.93 60.06 -48.17
N LEU A 10 -2.26 59.05 -48.97
CA LEU A 10 -2.62 57.70 -48.50
C LEU A 10 -1.41 57.06 -47.80
N LEU A 11 -1.54 56.75 -46.51
CA LEU A 11 -0.62 55.91 -45.75
C LEU A 11 -1.06 54.46 -45.88
N THR A 12 -0.30 53.64 -46.62
CA THR A 12 -0.35 52.18 -46.51
C THR A 12 0.34 51.75 -45.22
N ALA A 13 -0.44 51.29 -44.24
CA ALA A 13 0.07 50.70 -43.01
C ALA A 13 0.68 49.32 -43.31
N GLY A 14 2.01 49.25 -43.39
CA GLY A 14 2.74 47.99 -43.36
C GLY A 14 2.74 47.43 -41.94
N SER A 15 2.03 46.34 -41.71
CA SER A 15 2.06 45.58 -40.46
C SER A 15 3.45 44.97 -40.25
N LEU A 16 4.27 45.58 -39.41
CA LEU A 16 5.44 44.93 -38.82
C LEU A 16 4.95 43.88 -37.81
N LEU A 17 4.86 42.64 -38.26
CA LEU A 17 4.83 41.47 -37.37
C LEU A 17 6.17 41.44 -36.63
N ALA A 18 6.18 41.87 -35.38
CA ALA A 18 7.28 41.62 -34.47
C ALA A 18 7.37 40.10 -34.26
N ALA A 19 8.37 39.46 -34.89
CA ALA A 19 8.67 38.07 -34.66
C ALA A 19 9.02 37.87 -33.17
N ALA A 20 8.20 37.08 -32.47
CA ALA A 20 8.54 36.61 -31.14
C ALA A 20 9.93 35.94 -31.18
N PRO A 21 10.79 36.13 -30.16
CA PRO A 21 12.09 35.50 -30.14
C PRO A 21 11.91 33.99 -30.23
N ALA A 22 12.48 33.38 -31.26
CA ALA A 22 12.56 31.94 -31.41
C ALA A 22 13.33 31.39 -30.19
N HIS A 23 12.62 30.84 -29.22
CA HIS A 23 13.22 30.13 -28.10
C HIS A 23 14.03 28.96 -28.68
N ALA A 24 15.34 28.99 -28.54
CA ALA A 24 16.20 27.88 -28.94
C ALA A 24 15.70 26.61 -28.25
N ALA A 25 15.39 25.57 -29.04
CA ALA A 25 14.89 24.31 -28.50
C ALA A 25 15.86 23.77 -27.44
N ALA A 26 15.33 23.41 -26.26
CA ALA A 26 16.15 22.88 -25.18
C ALA A 26 17.03 21.71 -25.67
N PRO A 27 18.30 21.63 -25.22
CA PRO A 27 19.17 20.50 -25.54
C PRO A 27 18.45 19.21 -25.16
N ALA A 28 18.49 18.20 -26.03
CA ALA A 28 17.72 16.98 -25.82
C ALA A 28 18.55 15.74 -26.15
N VAL A 29 18.22 14.64 -25.50
CA VAL A 29 18.67 13.31 -25.88
C VAL A 29 17.59 12.66 -26.72
N THR A 30 18.00 12.04 -27.83
CA THR A 30 17.08 11.40 -28.78
C THR A 30 17.50 9.99 -29.08
N GLY A 31 16.56 9.15 -29.50
CA GLY A 31 16.85 7.79 -29.88
C GLY A 31 15.60 7.00 -30.21
N THR A 32 15.77 5.69 -30.35
CA THR A 32 14.67 4.75 -30.61
C THR A 32 14.90 3.48 -29.82
N VAL A 33 13.97 3.14 -28.93
CA VAL A 33 13.98 1.87 -28.20
C VAL A 33 13.21 0.84 -29.02
N ALA A 34 13.95 -0.07 -29.66
CA ALA A 34 13.34 -1.05 -30.56
C ALA A 34 12.47 -2.05 -29.78
N GLY A 35 11.20 -2.19 -30.18
CA GLY A 35 10.27 -3.15 -29.56
C GLY A 35 9.59 -2.66 -28.27
N ALA A 36 9.75 -1.38 -27.91
CA ALA A 36 9.22 -0.80 -26.66
C ALA A 36 8.10 0.22 -26.93
N SER A 37 7.21 -0.07 -27.88
CA SER A 37 6.06 0.82 -28.16
C SER A 37 5.22 1.04 -26.91
N GLY A 38 4.91 2.30 -26.59
CA GLY A 38 4.11 2.63 -25.42
C GLY A 38 4.80 2.34 -24.08
N TRP A 39 6.12 2.26 -24.04
CA TRP A 39 6.86 2.26 -22.78
C TRP A 39 7.12 3.70 -22.32
N THR A 40 7.52 3.89 -21.08
CA THR A 40 7.91 5.19 -20.56
C THR A 40 9.42 5.20 -20.32
N LEU A 41 10.10 6.23 -20.81
CA LEU A 41 11.51 6.50 -20.53
C LEU A 41 11.59 7.61 -19.49
N VAL A 42 12.31 7.36 -18.40
CA VAL A 42 12.50 8.28 -17.29
C VAL A 42 13.95 8.77 -17.30
N LEU A 43 14.16 10.09 -17.34
CA LEU A 43 15.43 10.73 -17.01
C LEU A 43 15.46 10.94 -15.51
N LEU A 44 16.40 10.30 -14.83
CA LEU A 44 16.53 10.36 -13.37
C LEU A 44 17.87 11.00 -12.98
N PRO A 45 17.91 12.31 -12.71
CA PRO A 45 19.04 12.99 -12.07
C PRO A 45 19.32 12.44 -10.68
N ALA A 46 20.55 12.64 -10.17
CA ALA A 46 20.92 12.21 -8.81
C ALA A 46 19.96 12.73 -7.73
N SER A 47 19.42 13.94 -7.93
CA SER A 47 18.45 14.60 -7.04
C SER A 47 17.05 13.97 -7.01
N GLY A 48 16.79 12.85 -7.70
CA GLY A 48 15.47 12.22 -7.73
C GLY A 48 14.43 12.89 -8.65
N GLN A 49 14.52 14.22 -8.83
CA GLN A 49 13.60 15.01 -9.64
C GLN A 49 13.63 14.61 -11.12
N SER A 50 12.70 13.77 -11.51
CA SER A 50 12.71 13.10 -12.80
C SER A 50 11.94 13.86 -13.87
N SER A 51 12.15 13.45 -15.12
CA SER A 51 11.27 13.82 -16.23
C SER A 51 11.03 12.59 -17.09
N THR A 52 9.82 12.46 -17.63
CA THR A 52 9.41 11.25 -18.34
C THR A 52 9.01 11.57 -19.78
N VAL A 53 9.09 10.56 -20.65
CA VAL A 53 8.53 10.62 -22.00
C VAL A 53 7.94 9.27 -22.37
N ARG A 54 6.71 9.27 -22.89
CA ARG A 54 6.12 8.09 -23.50
C ARG A 54 6.78 7.84 -24.85
N LEU A 55 7.24 6.62 -25.08
CA LEU A 55 7.81 6.23 -26.36
C LEU A 55 6.74 6.18 -27.44
N ALA A 56 7.05 6.74 -28.61
CA ALA A 56 6.17 6.67 -29.77
C ALA A 56 5.95 5.21 -30.23
N ALA A 57 5.00 4.99 -31.15
CA ALA A 57 4.68 3.64 -31.65
C ALA A 57 5.89 2.90 -32.25
N ASN A 58 6.83 3.63 -32.85
CA ASN A 58 8.08 3.07 -33.38
C ASN A 58 9.22 3.03 -32.34
N GLY A 59 8.94 3.37 -31.07
CA GLY A 59 9.91 3.45 -29.99
C GLY A 59 10.74 4.74 -29.95
N ALA A 60 10.47 5.71 -30.84
CA ALA A 60 11.21 6.96 -30.88
C ALA A 60 10.92 7.84 -29.66
N PHE A 61 11.93 8.59 -29.24
CA PHE A 61 11.80 9.58 -28.18
C PHE A 61 12.67 10.81 -28.41
N ARG A 62 12.24 11.92 -27.81
CA ARG A 62 13.02 13.12 -27.58
C ARG A 62 12.79 13.56 -26.15
N LEU A 63 13.87 13.56 -25.35
CA LEU A 63 13.83 13.89 -23.93
C LEU A 63 14.65 15.16 -23.70
N PRO A 64 14.01 16.31 -23.42
CA PRO A 64 14.70 17.55 -23.08
C PRO A 64 15.59 17.36 -21.85
N LEU A 65 16.78 17.97 -21.88
CA LEU A 65 17.71 17.99 -20.77
C LEU A 65 17.52 19.30 -19.99
N GLY A 66 17.06 19.17 -18.75
CA GLY A 66 16.95 20.27 -17.80
C GLY A 66 18.26 20.54 -17.03
N ARG A 67 18.16 21.42 -16.04
CA ARG A 67 19.20 21.56 -15.01
C ARG A 67 19.35 20.22 -14.27
N GLY A 68 20.58 19.83 -13.92
CA GLY A 68 20.84 18.53 -13.26
C GLY A 68 20.98 17.33 -14.21
N ALA A 69 20.81 17.49 -15.53
CA ALA A 69 20.94 16.40 -16.51
C ALA A 69 22.35 15.74 -16.57
N ARG A 70 23.39 16.41 -16.06
CA ARG A 70 24.73 15.82 -15.96
C ARG A 70 24.76 14.82 -14.82
N GLY A 71 25.04 13.57 -15.15
CA GLY A 71 25.01 12.47 -14.18
C GLY A 71 23.67 11.74 -14.11
N ALA A 72 22.61 12.29 -14.74
CA ALA A 72 21.33 11.64 -14.81
C ALA A 72 21.41 10.31 -15.56
N THR A 73 20.62 9.33 -15.11
CA THR A 73 20.49 8.02 -15.74
C THR A 73 19.19 7.97 -16.55
N LEU A 74 19.09 6.97 -17.43
CA LEU A 74 17.88 6.68 -18.20
C LEU A 74 17.31 5.34 -17.72
N GLN A 75 16.05 5.37 -17.31
CA GLN A 75 15.33 4.24 -16.74
C GLN A 75 14.12 3.91 -17.61
N LEU A 76 13.79 2.63 -17.76
CA LEU A 76 12.66 2.19 -18.58
C LEU A 76 11.56 1.60 -17.71
N LEU A 77 10.32 2.03 -17.97
CA LEU A 77 9.10 1.47 -17.41
C LEU A 77 8.29 0.81 -18.53
N LYS A 78 7.75 -0.37 -18.25
CA LYS A 78 6.81 -1.07 -19.13
C LYS A 78 5.50 -0.27 -19.26
N PRO A 79 4.66 -0.57 -20.27
CA PRO A 79 3.36 0.08 -20.41
C PRO A 79 2.47 -0.09 -19.17
N SER A 80 2.65 -1.18 -18.42
CA SER A 80 1.97 -1.48 -17.16
C SER A 80 2.43 -0.62 -15.97
N GLY A 81 3.46 0.23 -16.11
CA GLY A 81 4.06 0.97 -15.00
C GLY A 81 5.17 0.21 -14.26
N ARG A 82 5.38 -1.07 -14.55
CA ARG A 82 6.45 -1.87 -13.92
C ARG A 82 7.84 -1.47 -14.40
N TYR A 83 8.77 -1.31 -13.47
CA TYR A 83 10.17 -1.07 -13.76
C TYR A 83 10.77 -2.21 -14.59
N PHE A 84 11.40 -1.85 -15.69
CA PHE A 84 12.10 -2.80 -16.54
C PHE A 84 13.59 -2.83 -16.27
N GLY A 85 14.22 -1.67 -16.09
CA GLY A 85 15.66 -1.57 -15.86
C GLY A 85 16.33 -0.35 -16.49
N PRO A 86 17.65 -0.21 -16.29
CA PRO A 86 18.43 0.93 -16.75
C PRO A 86 18.82 0.84 -18.22
N VAL A 87 19.14 1.98 -18.83
CA VAL A 87 19.77 2.05 -20.16
C VAL A 87 21.29 2.21 -20.02
N VAL A 88 22.02 1.16 -20.40
CA VAL A 88 23.48 1.18 -20.52
C VAL A 88 23.90 1.95 -21.77
N LEU A 89 24.73 2.97 -21.59
CA LEU A 89 25.19 3.87 -22.65
C LEU A 89 26.51 3.42 -23.29
N GLY A 90 27.23 2.50 -22.65
CA GLY A 90 28.45 1.91 -23.19
C GLY A 90 29.24 1.09 -22.17
N ARG A 91 30.27 0.38 -22.64
CA ARG A 91 31.19 -0.39 -21.78
C ARG A 91 32.29 0.49 -21.20
N ALA A 92 32.58 0.32 -19.92
CA ALA A 92 33.74 0.91 -19.25
C ALA A 92 34.95 -0.04 -19.21
N GLY A 93 34.73 -1.34 -19.46
CA GLY A 93 35.74 -2.40 -19.37
C GLY A 93 35.82 -2.98 -17.95
N ARG A 94 36.50 -4.13 -17.79
CA ARG A 94 36.69 -4.82 -16.48
C ARG A 94 35.38 -5.09 -15.72
N GLY A 95 34.34 -5.58 -16.41
CA GLY A 95 33.05 -5.87 -15.78
C GLY A 95 32.30 -4.61 -15.31
N ARG A 96 32.43 -3.50 -16.05
CA ARG A 96 31.75 -2.24 -15.72
C ARG A 96 31.12 -1.58 -16.94
N VAL A 97 30.06 -0.82 -16.71
CA VAL A 97 29.27 -0.12 -17.74
C VAL A 97 28.95 1.31 -17.34
N PHE A 98 28.77 2.18 -18.33
CA PHE A 98 28.33 3.55 -18.12
C PHE A 98 26.80 3.64 -18.28
N THR A 99 26.13 4.19 -17.28
CA THR A 99 24.66 4.41 -17.26
C THR A 99 24.30 5.91 -17.26
N ALA A 100 25.25 6.77 -16.88
CA ALA A 100 25.00 8.20 -16.70
C ALA A 100 25.28 9.06 -17.95
N LEU A 101 24.41 10.04 -18.19
CA LEU A 101 24.53 11.05 -19.24
C LEU A 101 25.52 12.15 -18.87
N SER A 102 26.19 12.72 -19.87
CA SER A 102 27.11 13.86 -19.67
C SER A 102 26.39 15.20 -19.42
N GLY A 103 25.07 15.25 -19.60
CA GLY A 103 24.26 16.48 -19.61
C GLY A 103 24.30 17.25 -20.94
N ARG A 104 24.94 16.70 -21.99
CA ARG A 104 24.95 17.28 -23.33
C ARG A 104 23.91 16.61 -24.22
N ALA A 105 23.32 17.39 -25.14
CA ALA A 105 22.46 16.86 -26.18
C ALA A 105 23.19 15.79 -27.01
N GLY A 106 22.45 14.78 -27.47
CA GLY A 106 23.02 13.71 -28.29
C GLY A 106 21.98 12.70 -28.76
N ALA A 107 22.24 12.12 -29.93
CA ALA A 107 21.47 10.98 -30.42
C ALA A 107 22.10 9.68 -29.87
N LEU A 108 21.36 8.97 -29.02
CA LEU A 108 21.77 7.63 -28.54
C LEU A 108 21.63 6.57 -29.64
N GLY A 109 20.91 6.90 -30.71
CA GLY A 109 20.60 6.00 -31.81
C GLY A 109 19.64 4.91 -31.38
N ARG A 110 19.88 3.68 -31.85
CA ARG A 110 19.05 2.52 -31.52
C ARG A 110 19.42 1.97 -30.14
N VAL A 111 18.44 1.99 -29.25
CA VAL A 111 18.47 1.35 -27.94
C VAL A 111 17.86 -0.04 -28.07
N LYS A 112 18.57 -1.07 -27.62
CA LYS A 112 18.16 -2.47 -27.72
C LYS A 112 17.79 -3.00 -26.33
N LEU A 113 16.62 -3.61 -26.23
CA LEU A 113 16.19 -4.30 -25.01
C LEU A 113 17.04 -5.56 -24.78
N GLY A 114 17.39 -5.80 -23.52
CA GLY A 114 17.96 -7.04 -22.99
C GLY A 114 17.06 -7.61 -21.89
N ALA A 115 17.60 -8.52 -21.07
CA ALA A 115 16.87 -9.08 -19.93
C ALA A 115 16.97 -8.15 -18.71
N GLY A 116 15.96 -7.31 -18.50
CA GLY A 116 15.88 -6.39 -17.34
C GLY A 116 16.77 -5.14 -17.46
N TYR A 117 17.20 -4.78 -18.67
CA TYR A 117 17.97 -3.57 -18.98
C TYR A 117 17.92 -3.29 -20.49
N ALA A 118 18.40 -2.14 -20.93
CA ALA A 118 18.60 -1.84 -22.34
C ALA A 118 20.01 -1.33 -22.62
N THR A 119 20.45 -1.40 -23.88
CA THR A 119 21.78 -0.95 -24.32
C THR A 119 21.69 0.03 -25.48
N ALA A 120 22.46 1.10 -25.40
CA ALA A 120 22.66 2.07 -26.46
C ALA A 120 24.14 2.09 -26.86
N LYS A 121 24.43 2.35 -28.15
CA LYS A 121 25.77 2.72 -28.60
C LYS A 121 25.91 4.24 -28.57
N ALA A 122 25.84 4.81 -27.37
CA ALA A 122 25.82 6.25 -27.22
C ALA A 122 27.13 6.90 -27.68
N PRO A 123 27.08 8.06 -28.35
CA PRO A 123 28.28 8.77 -28.76
C PRO A 123 29.04 9.26 -27.52
N LYS A 124 30.38 9.21 -27.56
CA LYS A 124 31.24 9.54 -26.40
C LYS A 124 30.87 10.86 -25.70
N PRO A 125 30.51 11.96 -26.42
CA PRO A 125 30.13 13.22 -25.79
C PRO A 125 28.83 13.18 -24.98
N ALA A 126 27.93 12.24 -25.23
CA ALA A 126 26.66 12.07 -24.51
C ALA A 126 26.81 11.26 -23.21
N VAL A 127 27.94 10.57 -23.03
CA VAL A 127 28.17 9.65 -21.91
C VAL A 127 29.06 10.30 -20.85
N ARG A 128 28.62 10.26 -19.59
CA ARG A 128 29.49 10.57 -18.46
C ARG A 128 30.37 9.36 -18.17
N ARG A 129 31.68 9.54 -18.31
CA ARG A 129 32.68 8.46 -18.15
C ARG A 129 33.25 8.34 -16.73
N SER A 130 32.78 9.18 -15.81
CA SER A 130 33.12 9.14 -14.38
C SER A 130 31.95 8.49 -13.63
N GLY A 131 32.22 7.46 -12.83
CA GLY A 131 31.16 6.62 -12.25
C GLY A 131 30.68 5.60 -13.27
N ALA A 132 30.82 4.32 -12.93
CA ALA A 132 30.41 3.20 -13.76
C ALA A 132 29.83 2.11 -12.86
N ALA A 133 28.68 1.58 -13.24
CA ALA A 133 28.05 0.46 -12.56
C ALA A 133 28.86 -0.82 -12.80
N GLN A 134 28.83 -1.73 -11.85
CA GLN A 134 29.30 -3.10 -11.97
C GLN A 134 28.37 -3.86 -12.91
N ALA A 135 28.95 -4.77 -13.68
CA ALA A 135 28.22 -5.53 -14.67
C ALA A 135 28.82 -6.92 -14.86
N ASP A 136 27.99 -7.85 -15.34
CA ASP A 136 28.43 -9.16 -15.75
C ASP A 136 29.31 -9.14 -17.02
N ALA A 137 29.76 -10.31 -17.47
CA ALA A 137 30.58 -10.46 -18.68
C ALA A 137 29.88 -9.98 -19.97
N HIS A 138 28.54 -9.94 -19.98
CA HIS A 138 27.73 -9.50 -21.11
C HIS A 138 27.48 -7.98 -21.08
N GLY A 139 27.82 -7.30 -19.98
CA GLY A 139 27.57 -5.87 -19.78
C GLY A 139 26.17 -5.57 -19.28
N LYS A 140 25.50 -6.56 -18.67
CA LYS A 140 24.27 -6.36 -17.90
C LYS A 140 24.67 -5.83 -16.51
N PRO A 141 24.13 -4.69 -16.05
CA PRO A 141 24.33 -4.22 -14.67
C PRO A 141 23.95 -5.29 -13.66
N LEU A 142 24.63 -5.38 -12.52
CA LEU A 142 24.40 -6.49 -11.57
C LEU A 142 22.98 -6.50 -11.00
N GLY A 143 22.42 -5.32 -10.70
CA GLY A 143 21.05 -5.16 -10.21
C GLY A 143 19.96 -5.32 -11.26
N ALA A 144 20.31 -5.31 -12.55
CA ALA A 144 19.34 -5.34 -13.63
C ALA A 144 18.46 -6.59 -13.60
N GLY A 145 17.14 -6.39 -13.60
CA GLY A 145 16.16 -7.46 -13.49
C GLY A 145 16.08 -8.12 -12.10
N ARG A 146 16.72 -7.52 -11.08
CA ARG A 146 16.68 -7.94 -9.67
C ARG A 146 16.21 -6.84 -8.73
N LEU A 147 15.77 -5.69 -9.28
CA LEU A 147 15.47 -4.47 -8.51
C LEU A 147 16.65 -4.09 -7.60
N GLY A 148 17.87 -4.33 -8.05
CA GLY A 148 19.09 -4.03 -7.30
C GLY A 148 19.42 -4.94 -6.12
N LEU A 149 18.57 -5.92 -5.78
CA LEU A 149 18.87 -6.92 -4.73
C LEU A 149 20.05 -7.83 -5.09
N VAL A 150 21.28 -7.38 -4.83
CA VAL A 150 22.52 -8.06 -5.12
C VAL A 150 23.64 -7.59 -4.20
N ALA A 151 24.28 -8.53 -3.51
CA ALA A 151 25.48 -8.21 -2.75
C ALA A 151 26.63 -7.75 -3.68
N VAL A 152 27.09 -6.50 -3.51
CA VAL A 152 28.14 -5.87 -4.32
C VAL A 152 29.46 -5.79 -3.55
N LYS A 153 30.48 -6.51 -4.04
CA LYS A 153 31.82 -6.49 -3.42
C LYS A 153 32.46 -5.11 -3.53
N GLY A 154 32.87 -4.57 -2.38
CA GLY A 154 33.56 -3.27 -2.30
C GLY A 154 32.63 -2.06 -2.43
N ALA A 155 31.32 -2.25 -2.26
CA ALA A 155 30.42 -1.15 -1.94
C ALA A 155 30.98 -0.44 -0.70
N HIS A 156 31.08 0.89 -0.78
CA HIS A 156 31.48 1.75 0.34
C HIS A 156 30.34 2.73 0.60
N PRO A 157 29.23 2.27 1.21
CA PRO A 157 27.98 3.03 1.27
C PRO A 157 28.20 4.38 1.96
N ARG A 158 28.78 4.33 3.17
CA ARG A 158 28.98 5.51 4.04
C ARG A 158 29.83 6.64 3.45
N ALA A 159 30.77 6.35 2.54
CA ALA A 159 31.65 7.37 1.96
C ALA A 159 31.04 8.08 0.74
N ARG A 160 30.11 7.44 0.03
CA ARG A 160 29.43 8.02 -1.14
C ARG A 160 28.14 8.76 -0.76
N ILE A 161 27.48 8.26 0.27
CA ILE A 161 26.30 8.82 0.94
C ILE A 161 26.60 10.16 1.65
N ALA A 162 27.80 10.33 2.21
CA ALA A 162 28.24 11.59 2.84
C ALA A 162 28.57 12.72 1.84
N ALA A 163 28.80 12.38 0.57
CA ALA A 163 29.17 13.34 -0.47
C ALA A 163 27.98 13.99 -1.19
N ALA A 164 26.74 13.53 -0.93
CA ALA A 164 25.58 13.80 -1.79
C ALA A 164 24.41 14.55 -1.09
N GLY A 165 24.33 14.53 0.25
CA GLY A 165 23.69 15.57 1.06
C GLY A 165 22.15 15.57 1.13
N GLY A 166 21.56 14.90 2.12
CA GLY A 166 20.13 14.97 2.47
C GLY A 166 19.23 13.98 1.71
N PRO A 167 18.12 13.49 2.31
CA PRO A 167 17.34 12.35 1.79
C PRO A 167 16.70 12.60 0.40
N ALA A 168 16.27 13.82 0.06
CA ALA A 168 15.78 14.14 -1.28
C ALA A 168 16.90 14.31 -2.34
N ALA A 169 18.17 14.44 -1.94
CA ALA A 169 19.27 14.72 -2.86
C ALA A 169 19.86 13.47 -3.54
N ASP A 170 19.45 12.28 -3.12
CA ASP A 170 20.14 11.02 -3.45
C ASP A 170 19.25 9.95 -4.11
N ALA A 171 17.94 10.19 -4.28
CA ALA A 171 17.00 9.20 -4.81
C ALA A 171 17.36 8.72 -6.23
N GLY A 172 18.07 9.52 -7.03
CA GLY A 172 18.56 9.08 -8.35
C GLY A 172 20.03 8.67 -8.38
N ALA A 173 20.70 8.60 -7.23
CA ALA A 173 22.07 8.10 -7.10
C ALA A 173 22.11 6.55 -7.13
N ASP A 174 23.30 6.01 -7.31
CA ASP A 174 23.60 4.56 -7.40
C ASP A 174 24.86 4.32 -6.53
N PRO A 175 24.69 4.30 -5.18
CA PRO A 175 25.82 4.38 -4.25
C PRO A 175 26.65 3.10 -4.20
N ASP A 176 26.01 1.93 -4.28
CA ASP A 176 26.66 0.63 -4.33
C ASP A 176 27.25 0.31 -5.73
N ALA A 177 26.80 1.04 -6.76
CA ALA A 177 27.20 0.95 -8.15
C ALA A 177 26.74 -0.34 -8.83
N ASP A 178 25.55 -0.84 -8.55
CA ASP A 178 24.98 -2.01 -9.22
C ASP A 178 24.24 -1.68 -10.54
N GLY A 179 23.97 -0.39 -10.76
CA GLY A 179 23.32 0.19 -11.94
C GLY A 179 21.84 0.53 -11.78
N ILE A 180 21.25 0.32 -10.60
CA ILE A 180 19.88 0.70 -10.24
C ILE A 180 19.94 1.95 -9.36
N PRO A 181 19.15 3.00 -9.67
CA PRO A 181 19.10 4.17 -8.80
C PRO A 181 18.31 3.89 -7.53
N SER A 182 18.73 4.45 -6.39
CA SER A 182 18.13 4.21 -5.06
C SER A 182 16.60 4.22 -5.08
N ALA A 183 15.94 5.20 -5.72
CA ALA A 183 14.47 5.29 -5.83
C ALA A 183 13.75 4.05 -6.41
N LEU A 184 14.48 3.20 -7.11
CA LEU A 184 14.02 1.98 -7.79
C LEU A 184 14.78 0.74 -7.33
N ASP A 185 15.68 0.91 -6.37
CA ASP A 185 16.55 -0.10 -5.79
C ASP A 185 15.90 -0.70 -4.55
N ALA A 186 16.16 -1.97 -4.31
CA ALA A 186 15.72 -2.72 -3.15
C ALA A 186 16.89 -3.07 -2.22
N ASP A 187 18.15 -2.77 -2.57
CA ASP A 187 19.37 -3.02 -1.79
C ASP A 187 20.39 -1.89 -2.10
N ASP A 188 20.06 -0.66 -1.72
CA ASP A 188 20.76 0.56 -2.14
C ASP A 188 22.23 0.64 -1.67
N ASP A 189 22.59 -0.16 -0.66
CA ASP A 189 23.94 -0.24 -0.10
C ASP A 189 24.72 -1.49 -0.57
N GLY A 190 24.05 -2.39 -1.30
CA GLY A 190 24.60 -3.60 -1.91
C GLY A 190 25.08 -4.64 -0.90
N ASN A 191 24.46 -4.72 0.28
CA ASN A 191 24.81 -5.69 1.31
C ASN A 191 24.03 -7.02 1.19
N GLY A 192 23.07 -7.09 0.27
CA GLY A 192 22.26 -8.28 0.01
C GLY A 192 21.01 -8.38 0.88
N LYS A 193 20.68 -7.35 1.65
CA LYS A 193 19.44 -7.23 2.42
C LYS A 193 18.50 -6.28 1.71
N VAL A 194 17.20 -6.50 1.90
CA VAL A 194 16.20 -5.57 1.36
C VAL A 194 16.23 -4.30 2.20
N ASP A 195 16.25 -3.14 1.55
CA ASP A 195 16.28 -1.81 2.17
C ASP A 195 15.23 -1.64 3.26
N ALA A 196 14.03 -2.19 3.04
CA ALA A 196 12.93 -2.21 3.99
C ALA A 196 13.38 -2.69 5.37
N VAL A 197 14.23 -3.73 5.45
CA VAL A 197 14.67 -4.35 6.72
C VAL A 197 16.13 -4.04 7.05
N ASP A 198 16.73 -3.04 6.41
CA ASP A 198 18.11 -2.66 6.63
C ASP A 198 18.24 -1.25 7.22
N GLY A 199 18.50 -1.17 8.53
CA GLY A 199 18.72 0.11 9.21
C GLY A 199 19.98 0.86 8.76
N GLY A 200 20.82 0.25 7.92
CA GLY A 200 21.93 0.89 7.21
C GLY A 200 21.54 1.59 5.91
N SER A 201 20.42 1.19 5.31
CA SER A 201 19.89 1.68 4.04
C SER A 201 19.28 3.07 4.18
N ARG A 202 19.30 3.85 3.09
CA ARG A 202 18.47 5.05 2.95
C ARG A 202 17.27 4.70 2.09
N SER A 203 16.40 3.88 2.66
CA SER A 203 15.15 3.40 2.07
C SER A 203 14.53 4.33 1.02
N ALA A 204 14.38 3.78 -0.19
CA ALA A 204 13.52 4.33 -1.22
C ALA A 204 12.05 4.12 -0.86
N GLY A 205 11.19 5.08 -1.22
CA GLY A 205 9.76 4.95 -1.01
C GLY A 205 9.00 6.27 -1.06
N ALA A 206 9.68 7.39 -0.86
CA ALA A 206 9.06 8.71 -0.84
C ALA A 206 7.83 8.80 0.10
N GLY A 207 7.71 7.95 1.13
CA GLY A 207 6.53 7.87 2.00
C GLY A 207 5.47 6.83 1.60
N LEU A 208 5.77 5.96 0.63
CA LEU A 208 4.96 4.78 0.29
C LEU A 208 5.32 3.60 1.20
N PHE A 209 4.31 2.99 1.82
CA PHE A 209 4.42 1.74 2.57
C PHE A 209 3.14 0.92 2.46
N SER A 210 3.16 -0.30 2.97
CA SER A 210 2.08 -1.27 2.89
C SER A 210 1.69 -1.79 4.27
N GLU A 211 0.42 -2.13 4.43
CA GLU A 211 -0.10 -2.68 5.67
C GLU A 211 -1.00 -3.87 5.37
N VAL A 212 -0.89 -4.91 6.20
CA VAL A 212 -1.86 -6.00 6.29
C VAL A 212 -2.26 -6.16 7.74
N TYR A 213 -3.56 -6.06 8.00
CA TYR A 213 -4.13 -6.12 9.34
C TYR A 213 -5.21 -7.19 9.35
N THR A 214 -4.99 -8.27 10.11
CA THR A 214 -5.92 -9.40 10.07
C THR A 214 -6.31 -9.89 11.45
N LEU A 215 -7.56 -10.33 11.57
CA LEU A 215 -7.97 -11.23 12.63
C LEU A 215 -7.25 -12.58 12.47
N MET A 216 -7.10 -13.33 13.56
CA MET A 216 -6.41 -14.62 13.51
C MET A 216 -7.01 -15.58 12.48
N GLY A 217 -8.34 -15.62 12.34
CA GLY A 217 -9.03 -16.46 11.34
C GLY A 217 -8.66 -16.12 9.89
N ASN A 218 -8.25 -14.88 9.64
CA ASN A 218 -7.91 -14.36 8.31
C ASN A 218 -6.40 -14.29 8.07
N SER A 219 -5.60 -14.60 9.10
CA SER A 219 -4.16 -14.57 9.02
C SER A 219 -3.64 -15.62 8.04
N LEU A 220 -2.61 -15.24 7.28
CA LEU A 220 -1.93 -16.12 6.36
C LEU A 220 -0.50 -16.29 6.85
N ASN A 221 0.00 -17.52 6.92
CA ASN A 221 1.40 -17.81 7.23
C ASN A 221 1.74 -19.24 6.79
N ALA A 222 2.76 -19.40 5.95
CA ALA A 222 3.18 -20.67 5.36
C ALA A 222 3.70 -21.70 6.39
N ASN A 223 4.18 -21.21 7.54
CA ASN A 223 4.62 -22.09 8.62
C ASN A 223 3.44 -22.58 9.47
N ALA A 224 2.37 -21.77 9.58
CA ALA A 224 1.18 -22.10 10.35
C ALA A 224 0.28 -23.12 9.62
N ALA A 225 -0.01 -22.86 8.35
CA ALA A 225 -0.72 -23.75 7.44
C ALA A 225 -0.05 -23.68 6.07
N GLY A 226 -0.18 -24.74 5.27
CA GLY A 226 0.29 -24.65 3.88
C GLY A 226 -0.41 -23.50 3.16
N VAL A 227 0.33 -22.73 2.36
CA VAL A 227 -0.20 -21.59 1.60
C VAL A 227 -0.10 -21.91 0.12
N ASP A 228 -1.22 -21.79 -0.59
CA ASP A 228 -1.27 -21.88 -2.05
C ASP A 228 -1.44 -20.51 -2.71
N ALA A 229 -1.27 -20.46 -4.03
CA ALA A 229 -1.37 -19.21 -4.79
C ALA A 229 -2.75 -18.55 -4.68
N GLY A 230 -3.83 -19.33 -4.60
CA GLY A 230 -5.18 -18.79 -4.48
C GLY A 230 -5.43 -18.14 -3.12
N ALA A 231 -4.86 -18.69 -2.05
CA ALA A 231 -4.89 -18.08 -0.72
C ALA A 231 -4.10 -16.77 -0.68
N ILE A 232 -2.94 -16.72 -1.35
CA ILE A 232 -2.15 -15.48 -1.48
C ILE A 232 -2.95 -14.43 -2.26
N ASP A 233 -3.53 -14.80 -3.40
CA ASP A 233 -4.28 -13.86 -4.24
C ASP A 233 -5.48 -13.26 -3.51
N ARG A 234 -6.23 -14.07 -2.75
CA ARG A 234 -7.27 -13.59 -1.84
C ARG A 234 -6.72 -12.64 -0.80
N PHE A 235 -5.68 -13.08 -0.08
CA PHE A 235 -5.11 -12.29 1.01
C PHE A 235 -4.64 -10.91 0.53
N VAL A 236 -3.98 -10.85 -0.63
CA VAL A 236 -3.56 -9.59 -1.26
C VAL A 236 -4.77 -8.75 -1.68
N HIS A 237 -5.78 -9.36 -2.28
CA HIS A 237 -6.98 -8.65 -2.71
C HIS A 237 -7.73 -8.02 -1.52
N ASP A 238 -7.89 -8.76 -0.43
CA ASP A 238 -8.80 -8.41 0.67
C ASP A 238 -8.15 -7.57 1.76
N TYR A 239 -6.85 -7.80 2.05
CA TYR A 239 -6.19 -7.23 3.23
C TYR A 239 -5.02 -6.29 2.92
N LEU A 240 -4.49 -6.28 1.69
CA LEU A 240 -3.40 -5.36 1.35
C LEU A 240 -3.91 -3.92 1.31
N VAL A 241 -3.27 -3.06 2.09
CA VAL A 241 -3.41 -1.62 2.02
C VAL A 241 -2.09 -1.01 1.59
N LEU A 242 -2.11 -0.08 0.64
CA LEU A 242 -0.97 0.78 0.32
C LEU A 242 -1.23 2.17 0.92
N ASN A 243 -0.26 2.70 1.64
CA ASN A 243 -0.30 4.02 2.24
C ASN A 243 0.68 4.93 1.53
N PHE A 244 0.19 6.07 1.05
CA PHE A 244 0.99 7.22 0.69
C PHE A 244 0.98 8.17 1.87
N PHE A 245 2.15 8.55 2.36
CA PHE A 245 2.28 9.45 3.50
C PHE A 245 3.45 10.40 3.27
N LEU A 246 3.13 11.61 2.86
CA LEU A 246 4.07 12.55 2.28
C LEU A 246 4.14 13.81 3.17
N ASP A 247 5.32 14.09 3.70
CA ASP A 247 5.57 15.18 4.65
C ASP A 247 6.25 16.41 4.01
N GLY A 248 6.41 16.41 2.69
CA GLY A 248 6.94 17.52 1.91
C GLY A 248 8.46 17.66 1.92
N HIS A 249 9.20 16.76 2.58
CA HIS A 249 10.66 16.72 2.46
C HIS A 249 11.14 16.55 1.01
N GLN A 250 10.34 15.88 0.18
CA GLN A 250 10.55 15.66 -1.25
C GLN A 250 10.55 16.98 -2.05
N ALA A 251 9.89 18.02 -1.53
CA ALA A 251 9.76 19.33 -2.19
C ALA A 251 10.94 20.28 -1.91
N ASN A 252 12.03 19.83 -1.27
CA ASN A 252 13.21 20.65 -0.96
C ASN A 252 12.87 21.97 -0.23
N GLY A 253 11.92 21.91 0.70
CA GLY A 253 11.45 23.07 1.49
C GLY A 253 10.63 24.08 0.68
N ALA A 254 10.10 23.69 -0.48
CA ALA A 254 9.02 24.41 -1.14
C ALA A 254 7.68 24.10 -0.47
N LYS A 255 6.72 25.02 -0.57
CA LYS A 255 5.37 24.78 -0.04
C LYS A 255 4.62 23.89 -1.03
N LEU A 256 4.08 22.77 -0.55
CA LEU A 256 3.19 21.91 -1.32
C LEU A 256 1.80 22.56 -1.48
N ASN A 257 1.28 22.53 -2.70
CA ASN A 257 -0.06 23.01 -3.04
C ASN A 257 -1.01 21.85 -3.35
N SER A 258 -0.54 20.82 -4.05
CA SER A 258 -1.22 19.54 -4.27
C SER A 258 -0.18 18.42 -4.42
N VAL A 259 -0.65 17.19 -4.28
CA VAL A 259 0.14 15.99 -4.59
C VAL A 259 -0.73 15.04 -5.39
N ASP A 260 -0.23 14.66 -6.56
CA ASP A 260 -0.95 13.80 -7.51
C ASP A 260 -0.06 12.60 -7.86
N VAL A 261 -0.67 11.45 -8.20
CA VAL A 261 0.08 10.23 -8.49
C VAL A 261 -0.19 9.73 -9.90
N ASP A 262 0.80 9.81 -10.79
CA ASP A 262 0.74 9.12 -12.09
C ASP A 262 1.14 7.65 -11.91
N CYS A 263 0.10 6.82 -11.81
CA CYS A 263 0.18 5.36 -11.76
C CYS A 263 0.47 4.69 -13.12
N LEU A 264 0.63 5.47 -14.19
CA LEU A 264 0.92 4.98 -15.53
C LEU A 264 -0.12 3.93 -15.98
N GLY A 265 0.29 2.66 -16.06
CA GLY A 265 -0.56 1.55 -16.47
C GLY A 265 -0.94 0.58 -15.34
N LEU A 266 -0.63 0.91 -14.08
CA LEU A 266 -0.89 0.04 -12.94
C LEU A 266 -2.39 -0.20 -12.79
N ALA A 267 -2.81 -1.46 -12.72
CA ALA A 267 -4.22 -1.83 -12.80
C ALA A 267 -5.07 -1.24 -11.66
N TYR A 268 -4.45 -1.02 -10.50
CA TYR A 268 -5.13 -0.57 -9.28
C TYR A 268 -5.22 0.94 -9.13
N CYS A 269 -4.49 1.74 -9.92
CA CYS A 269 -4.57 3.20 -9.76
C CYS A 269 -4.38 4.02 -11.03
N ARG A 270 -4.27 3.39 -12.21
CA ARG A 270 -4.26 4.11 -13.49
C ARG A 270 -5.45 5.07 -13.60
N ALA A 271 -5.19 6.28 -14.06
CA ALA A 271 -6.17 7.34 -14.21
C ALA A 271 -7.50 6.86 -14.85
N GLY A 272 -8.62 7.13 -14.18
CA GLY A 272 -9.98 6.85 -14.65
C GLY A 272 -10.40 5.38 -14.75
N ALA A 273 -9.53 4.41 -14.46
CA ALA A 273 -9.83 2.98 -14.63
C ALA A 273 -9.13 2.07 -13.62
N GLY A 274 -8.55 2.64 -12.55
CA GLY A 274 -7.93 1.92 -11.46
C GLY A 274 -8.96 1.30 -10.52
N THR A 275 -8.71 0.08 -10.04
CA THR A 275 -9.60 -0.65 -9.12
C THR A 275 -9.48 -0.23 -7.65
N GLY A 276 -8.46 0.56 -7.31
CA GLY A 276 -8.14 0.94 -5.95
C GLY A 276 -9.21 1.80 -5.31
N ILE A 277 -9.57 1.46 -4.07
CA ILE A 277 -10.54 2.19 -3.26
C ILE A 277 -9.86 2.74 -2.01
N VAL A 278 -10.32 3.89 -1.54
CA VAL A 278 -9.83 4.49 -0.30
C VAL A 278 -10.13 3.55 0.87
N SER A 279 -9.09 3.23 1.64
CA SER A 279 -9.16 2.34 2.80
C SER A 279 -9.57 3.10 4.06
N SER A 280 -10.21 2.41 5.00
CA SER A 280 -10.47 2.94 6.33
C SER A 280 -9.18 2.91 7.15
N SER A 281 -8.43 4.01 7.13
CA SER A 281 -7.21 4.22 7.90
C SER A 281 -7.19 5.64 8.45
N ASN A 282 -6.43 5.89 9.53
CA ASN A 282 -6.15 7.24 10.02
C ASN A 282 -5.37 8.08 8.99
N ASN A 283 -4.78 7.44 7.99
CA ASN A 283 -4.09 8.07 6.86
C ASN A 283 -5.04 8.47 5.72
N SER A 284 -6.36 8.43 5.92
CA SER A 284 -7.37 8.80 4.92
C SER A 284 -8.45 9.69 5.50
N LEU A 285 -9.00 10.56 4.67
CA LEU A 285 -10.18 11.34 5.03
C LEU A 285 -11.41 10.43 5.14
N ALA A 286 -12.09 10.49 6.28
CA ALA A 286 -13.20 9.58 6.60
C ALA A 286 -14.37 9.68 5.59
N ASP A 287 -14.61 10.86 5.00
CA ASP A 287 -15.64 11.08 3.98
C ASP A 287 -15.30 10.48 2.60
N ARG A 288 -14.08 9.96 2.43
CA ARG A 288 -13.60 9.37 1.17
C ARG A 288 -13.50 7.86 1.21
N VAL A 289 -13.58 7.24 2.39
CA VAL A 289 -13.49 5.80 2.56
C VAL A 289 -14.49 5.07 1.66
N GLY A 290 -14.03 4.00 0.99
CA GLY A 290 -14.84 3.18 0.09
C GLY A 290 -15.05 3.76 -1.31
N THR A 291 -14.62 4.99 -1.58
CA THR A 291 -14.70 5.58 -2.93
C THR A 291 -13.51 5.15 -3.80
N PRO A 292 -13.65 5.07 -5.14
CA PRO A 292 -12.52 4.83 -6.02
C PRO A 292 -11.49 5.96 -5.90
N TRP A 293 -10.22 5.64 -5.68
CA TRP A 293 -9.17 6.66 -5.53
C TRP A 293 -9.05 7.54 -6.80
N THR A 294 -9.23 6.93 -7.97
CA THR A 294 -9.20 7.62 -9.27
C THR A 294 -10.35 8.62 -9.48
N SER A 295 -11.33 8.67 -8.57
CA SER A 295 -12.38 9.70 -8.58
C SER A 295 -12.01 10.95 -7.77
N ILE A 296 -10.89 10.91 -7.03
CA ILE A 296 -10.37 12.03 -6.26
C ILE A 296 -9.38 12.77 -7.15
N ASP A 297 -9.85 13.84 -7.77
CA ASP A 297 -9.10 14.72 -8.69
C ASP A 297 -9.68 16.13 -8.52
N ALA A 298 -9.23 16.82 -7.48
CA ALA A 298 -9.76 18.12 -7.07
C ALA A 298 -9.33 19.24 -8.02
N ASP A 299 -8.21 19.07 -8.72
CA ASP A 299 -7.67 20.08 -9.62
C ASP A 299 -7.87 19.80 -11.13
N GLY A 300 -8.46 18.66 -11.47
CA GLY A 300 -8.94 18.30 -12.80
C GLY A 300 -7.84 17.87 -13.76
N ASP A 301 -6.68 17.46 -13.25
CA ASP A 301 -5.53 17.03 -14.04
C ASP A 301 -5.62 15.58 -14.53
N LYS A 302 -6.63 14.84 -14.05
CA LYS A 302 -6.94 13.43 -14.32
C LYS A 302 -5.99 12.44 -13.66
N LEU A 303 -5.16 12.88 -12.72
CA LEU A 303 -4.38 12.03 -11.84
C LEU A 303 -5.14 11.88 -10.51
N PRO A 304 -5.02 10.74 -9.83
CA PRO A 304 -5.54 10.60 -8.48
C PRO A 304 -4.74 11.46 -7.50
N ASP A 305 -5.45 12.24 -6.68
CA ASP A 305 -4.86 13.09 -5.65
C ASP A 305 -4.53 12.30 -4.38
N VAL A 306 -3.44 12.69 -3.72
CA VAL A 306 -3.24 12.45 -2.30
C VAL A 306 -3.71 13.70 -1.55
N PRO A 307 -4.77 13.65 -0.73
CA PRO A 307 -5.30 14.82 -0.05
C PRO A 307 -4.47 15.19 1.20
N LEU A 308 -4.64 16.42 1.66
CA LEU A 308 -4.11 16.87 2.94
C LEU A 308 -5.00 16.37 4.08
N VAL A 309 -4.46 15.52 4.95
CA VAL A 309 -5.15 14.96 6.12
C VAL A 309 -4.69 15.72 7.38
N PRO A 310 -5.62 16.33 8.13
CA PRO A 310 -5.24 17.11 9.31
C PRO A 310 -4.78 16.26 10.49
N GLY A 311 -3.72 16.70 11.18
CA GLY A 311 -3.32 16.17 12.50
C GLY A 311 -2.74 14.76 12.57
N VAL A 312 -2.46 14.11 11.44
CA VAL A 312 -1.99 12.71 11.37
C VAL A 312 -0.51 12.51 11.69
N MET A 313 0.33 13.55 11.59
CA MET A 313 1.74 13.53 11.99
C MET A 313 1.96 14.18 13.35
N HIS A 314 1.74 13.45 14.44
CA HIS A 314 1.92 14.00 15.80
C HIS A 314 1.15 15.32 16.00
N GLY A 315 -0.06 15.41 15.43
CA GLY A 315 -0.88 16.62 15.45
C GLY A 315 -0.56 17.65 14.35
N GLN A 316 0.29 17.33 13.38
CA GLN A 316 0.52 18.11 12.16
C GLN A 316 -0.21 17.50 10.95
N ASP A 317 -0.53 18.35 9.98
CA ASP A 317 -1.16 17.94 8.72
C ASP A 317 -0.15 17.23 7.82
N ALA A 318 -0.59 16.20 7.09
CA ALA A 318 0.24 15.48 6.13
C ALA A 318 -0.54 15.16 4.86
N TRP A 319 0.15 15.06 3.74
CA TRP A 319 -0.47 14.60 2.50
C TRP A 319 -0.52 13.08 2.56
N ALA A 320 -1.70 12.51 2.82
CA ALA A 320 -1.83 11.08 3.09
C ALA A 320 -3.05 10.45 2.43
N MET A 321 -2.89 9.20 2.01
CA MET A 321 -3.94 8.37 1.46
C MET A 321 -3.63 6.90 1.71
N ALA A 322 -4.61 6.14 2.19
CA ALA A 322 -4.54 4.69 2.25
C ALA A 322 -5.49 4.12 1.19
N ILE A 323 -5.04 3.17 0.38
CA ILE A 323 -5.85 2.49 -0.63
C ILE A 323 -5.81 0.98 -0.45
N ARG A 324 -6.94 0.33 -0.67
CA ARG A 324 -6.99 -1.10 -1.00
C ARG A 324 -6.86 -1.23 -2.51
N PRO A 325 -5.80 -1.87 -3.03
CA PRO A 325 -5.61 -2.01 -4.48
C PRO A 325 -6.75 -2.78 -5.18
N ASN A 326 -7.43 -3.69 -4.46
CA ASN A 326 -8.46 -4.60 -4.99
C ASN A 326 -7.97 -5.36 -6.23
N VAL A 327 -6.75 -5.91 -6.16
CA VAL A 327 -6.16 -6.73 -7.20
C VAL A 327 -5.48 -7.95 -6.61
N THR A 328 -5.17 -8.92 -7.45
CA THR A 328 -4.42 -10.13 -7.07
C THR A 328 -2.92 -9.98 -7.36
N THR A 329 -2.10 -10.96 -7.01
CA THR A 329 -0.65 -10.92 -7.28
C THR A 329 -0.29 -10.92 -8.77
N ALA A 330 -1.26 -11.14 -9.67
CA ALA A 330 -1.08 -10.98 -11.10
C ALA A 330 -0.83 -9.51 -11.52
N ASP A 331 -1.44 -8.57 -10.80
CA ASP A 331 -1.54 -7.16 -11.19
C ASP A 331 -0.74 -6.20 -10.30
N ILE A 332 -0.36 -6.64 -9.10
CA ILE A 332 0.54 -5.91 -8.20
C ILE A 332 1.80 -6.73 -7.94
N ALA A 333 2.96 -6.11 -8.15
CA ALA A 333 4.23 -6.69 -7.76
C ALA A 333 5.30 -5.62 -7.55
N PRO A 334 6.38 -5.93 -6.84
CA PRO A 334 7.51 -5.04 -6.70
C PRO A 334 8.17 -4.64 -8.00
N GLY A 335 8.68 -3.41 -7.96
CA GLY A 335 9.07 -2.66 -9.14
C GLY A 335 7.89 -1.96 -9.83
N ASP A 336 6.64 -2.17 -9.41
CA ASP A 336 5.54 -1.30 -9.81
C ASP A 336 5.88 0.14 -9.41
N THR A 337 5.98 1.03 -10.39
CA THR A 337 6.55 2.37 -10.22
C THR A 337 5.48 3.43 -10.38
N PHE A 338 5.44 4.34 -9.43
CA PHE A 338 4.60 5.53 -9.41
C PHE A 338 5.46 6.74 -9.76
N GLN A 339 4.87 7.74 -10.41
CA GLN A 339 5.44 9.08 -10.46
C GLN A 339 4.63 9.93 -9.49
N VAL A 340 5.25 10.42 -8.42
CA VAL A 340 4.58 11.33 -7.48
C VAL A 340 4.85 12.75 -7.92
N HIS A 341 3.79 13.47 -8.23
CA HIS A 341 3.79 14.85 -8.69
C HIS A 341 3.55 15.77 -7.50
N PHE A 342 4.59 16.49 -7.09
CA PHE A 342 4.50 17.52 -6.07
C PHE A 342 4.35 18.88 -6.74
N ARG A 343 3.17 19.48 -6.63
CA ARG A 343 2.95 20.86 -7.09
C ARG A 343 3.37 21.82 -6.00
N THR A 344 4.28 22.73 -6.33
CA THR A 344 4.87 23.64 -5.33
C THR A 344 4.75 25.10 -5.75
N ASP A 345 4.94 26.00 -4.79
CA ASP A 345 5.09 27.44 -5.05
C ASP A 345 6.32 27.81 -5.89
N ARG A 346 7.26 26.87 -6.11
CA ARG A 346 8.49 27.04 -6.89
C ARG A 346 8.51 26.24 -8.19
N GLY A 347 7.39 25.60 -8.55
CA GLY A 347 7.23 24.75 -9.72
C GLY A 347 7.14 23.26 -9.36
N ASP A 348 6.73 22.45 -10.35
CA ASP A 348 6.42 21.04 -10.12
C ASP A 348 7.68 20.19 -9.99
N VAL A 349 7.61 19.21 -9.10
CA VAL A 349 8.65 18.20 -8.88
C VAL A 349 8.02 16.82 -9.08
N VAL A 350 8.67 15.97 -9.88
CA VAL A 350 8.22 14.59 -10.08
C VAL A 350 9.27 13.64 -9.52
N GLU A 351 8.86 12.79 -8.58
CA GLU A 351 9.74 11.77 -7.99
C GLU A 351 9.22 10.37 -8.34
N PRO A 352 10.02 9.53 -9.00
CA PRO A 352 9.66 8.14 -9.19
C PRO A 352 9.82 7.40 -7.87
N THR A 353 8.84 6.58 -7.50
CA THR A 353 8.95 5.67 -6.36
C THR A 353 8.52 4.27 -6.79
N ALA A 354 9.26 3.25 -6.39
CA ALA A 354 8.92 1.87 -6.65
C ALA A 354 8.33 1.22 -5.40
N LEU A 355 7.33 0.36 -5.58
CA LEU A 355 6.93 -0.59 -4.57
C LEU A 355 8.08 -1.60 -4.40
N THR A 356 8.79 -1.53 -3.28
CA THR A 356 9.95 -2.39 -2.99
C THR A 356 9.57 -3.64 -2.20
N LEU A 357 8.54 -3.55 -1.34
CA LEU A 357 8.10 -4.68 -0.53
C LEU A 357 6.95 -5.46 -1.19
N TYR A 358 7.13 -6.79 -1.26
CA TYR A 358 6.10 -7.74 -1.69
C TYR A 358 5.00 -7.84 -0.63
N PHE A 359 3.84 -8.39 -1.02
CA PHE A 359 2.89 -8.92 -0.06
C PHE A 359 3.65 -9.71 1.01
N VAL A 360 3.34 -9.38 2.25
CA VAL A 360 3.83 -10.10 3.41
C VAL A 360 2.64 -10.86 3.96
N THR A 361 2.82 -12.15 4.20
CA THR A 361 1.89 -12.86 5.06
C THR A 361 1.96 -12.24 6.46
N THR A 362 1.05 -12.56 7.36
CA THR A 362 1.13 -12.02 8.72
C THR A 362 2.12 -12.83 9.57
N PRO A 363 2.64 -12.28 10.69
CA PRO A 363 3.06 -13.16 11.78
C PRO A 363 1.89 -14.07 12.18
N ALA A 364 2.19 -15.25 12.71
CA ALA A 364 1.17 -16.17 13.18
C ALA A 364 1.57 -16.77 14.52
N VAL A 365 0.74 -16.58 15.55
CA VAL A 365 0.96 -17.18 16.88
C VAL A 365 0.98 -18.70 16.72
N ALA A 366 2.07 -19.32 17.16
CA ALA A 366 2.31 -20.75 17.17
C ALA A 366 1.91 -21.36 18.51
N THR A 367 2.23 -20.68 19.61
CA THR A 367 1.77 -21.04 20.95
C THR A 367 1.39 -19.82 21.77
N ALA A 368 0.36 -19.94 22.59
CA ALA A 368 0.01 -18.98 23.63
C ALA A 368 -0.09 -19.69 24.98
N GLN A 369 0.62 -19.19 25.99
CA GLN A 369 0.70 -19.83 27.32
C GLN A 369 1.07 -21.32 27.25
N GLY A 370 2.02 -21.66 26.37
CA GLY A 370 2.45 -23.04 26.10
C GLY A 370 1.44 -23.92 25.33
N GLN A 371 0.24 -23.43 25.01
CA GLN A 371 -0.75 -24.15 24.21
C GLN A 371 -0.55 -23.89 22.72
N LYS A 372 -0.57 -24.94 21.90
CA LYS A 372 -0.42 -24.83 20.45
C LYS A 372 -1.67 -24.25 19.79
N ILE A 373 -1.46 -23.32 18.87
CA ILE A 373 -2.52 -22.78 18.01
C ILE A 373 -2.61 -23.61 16.74
N SER A 374 -3.83 -23.92 16.32
CA SER A 374 -4.11 -24.68 15.09
C SER A 374 -4.67 -23.75 14.03
N TYR A 375 -4.25 -23.98 12.78
CA TYR A 375 -4.70 -23.23 11.60
C TYR A 375 -5.34 -24.17 10.56
N PRO A 376 -6.33 -23.70 9.78
CA PRO A 376 -6.90 -22.35 9.79
C PRO A 376 -7.61 -22.04 11.11
N ALA A 377 -7.41 -20.83 11.63
CA ALA A 377 -8.01 -20.44 12.89
C ALA A 377 -9.51 -20.16 12.69
N THR A 378 -10.31 -20.47 13.71
CA THR A 378 -11.76 -20.23 13.74
C THR A 378 -12.07 -19.38 14.97
N ASP A 379 -13.28 -18.88 15.13
CA ASP A 379 -13.66 -18.11 16.33
C ASP A 379 -13.43 -18.86 17.65
N ALA A 380 -13.40 -20.20 17.62
CA ALA A 380 -13.08 -21.05 18.76
C ALA A 380 -11.57 -21.19 19.03
N THR A 381 -10.69 -20.71 18.15
CA THR A 381 -9.24 -20.77 18.34
C THR A 381 -8.81 -19.84 19.48
N LEU A 382 -7.95 -20.36 20.37
CA LEU A 382 -7.39 -19.61 21.49
C LEU A 382 -6.68 -18.34 21.00
N GLY A 383 -7.05 -17.20 21.59
CA GLY A 383 -6.55 -15.88 21.22
C GLY A 383 -7.49 -15.10 20.32
N ASN A 384 -8.61 -15.67 19.86
CA ASN A 384 -9.65 -14.88 19.18
C ASN A 384 -10.51 -14.13 20.20
N ARG A 385 -11.25 -13.11 19.75
CA ARG A 385 -12.13 -12.33 20.64
C ARG A 385 -13.14 -13.21 21.38
N SER A 386 -13.68 -14.22 20.70
CA SER A 386 -14.65 -15.17 21.25
C SER A 386 -14.03 -16.26 22.15
N ASN A 387 -12.72 -16.48 22.03
CA ASN A 387 -11.96 -17.39 22.90
C ASN A 387 -10.59 -16.76 23.27
N PRO A 388 -10.59 -15.69 24.08
CA PRO A 388 -9.37 -14.95 24.37
C PRO A 388 -8.42 -15.74 25.26
N ILE A 389 -7.14 -15.36 25.27
CA ILE A 389 -6.17 -15.93 26.20
C ILE A 389 -6.51 -15.44 27.61
N MET A 390 -6.91 -16.36 28.48
CA MET A 390 -7.20 -16.06 29.89
C MET A 390 -5.89 -15.90 30.65
N LEU A 391 -5.66 -14.72 31.22
CA LEU A 391 -4.47 -14.44 32.03
C LEU A 391 -4.76 -14.72 33.51
N ASP A 392 -3.80 -15.34 34.19
CA ASP A 392 -3.80 -15.55 35.65
C ASP A 392 -3.05 -14.44 36.41
N GLY A 393 -2.40 -13.53 35.67
CA GLY A 393 -1.69 -12.37 36.18
C GLY A 393 -1.41 -11.35 35.08
N ASP A 394 -0.25 -10.70 35.12
CA ASP A 394 0.08 -9.57 34.23
C ASP A 394 0.76 -9.98 32.92
N LYS A 395 1.08 -11.26 32.73
CA LYS A 395 2.00 -11.71 31.69
C LYS A 395 1.34 -12.58 30.64
N VAL A 396 1.71 -12.35 29.38
CA VAL A 396 1.34 -13.18 28.24
C VAL A 396 2.60 -13.77 27.61
N ASP A 397 2.65 -15.09 27.49
CA ASP A 397 3.74 -15.82 26.85
C ASP A 397 3.33 -16.28 25.45
N LEU A 398 4.11 -15.91 24.44
CA LEU A 398 3.82 -16.19 23.04
C LEU A 398 5.04 -16.76 22.33
N SER A 399 4.79 -17.73 21.44
CA SER A 399 5.68 -18.02 20.31
C SER A 399 4.92 -17.83 19.01
N PHE A 400 5.61 -17.45 17.95
CA PHE A 400 5.02 -17.13 16.66
C PHE A 400 5.98 -17.39 15.51
N TRP A 401 5.44 -17.63 14.32
CA TRP A 401 6.22 -17.68 13.10
C TRP A 401 6.36 -16.28 12.51
N ARG A 402 7.53 -16.03 11.90
CA ARG A 402 7.79 -14.84 11.10
C ARG A 402 6.75 -14.74 9.96
N PRO A 403 6.42 -13.53 9.51
CA PRO A 403 5.76 -13.38 8.21
C PRO A 403 6.67 -13.88 7.08
N GLN A 404 6.05 -14.28 5.97
CA GLN A 404 6.76 -14.59 4.74
C GLN A 404 6.53 -13.52 3.67
N ARG A 405 7.56 -13.22 2.89
CA ARG A 405 7.41 -12.46 1.63
C ARG A 405 7.47 -13.40 0.43
N ALA A 406 6.94 -12.93 -0.70
CA ALA A 406 7.21 -13.55 -1.99
C ALA A 406 8.71 -13.56 -2.33
N ALA A 407 9.10 -14.47 -3.22
CA ALA A 407 10.40 -14.44 -3.87
C ALA A 407 10.59 -13.12 -4.64
N LEU A 408 11.72 -12.47 -4.39
CA LEU A 408 12.23 -11.41 -5.26
C LEU A 408 12.79 -12.03 -6.56
N PRO A 409 12.97 -11.24 -7.64
CA PRO A 409 13.50 -11.78 -8.89
C PRO A 409 14.89 -12.40 -8.68
N GLY A 410 15.00 -13.71 -8.94
CA GLY A 410 16.22 -14.50 -8.69
C GLY A 410 16.17 -15.38 -7.44
N GLU A 411 15.06 -15.35 -6.69
CA GLU A 411 14.75 -16.27 -5.60
C GLU A 411 13.62 -17.25 -5.99
N ASP A 412 13.46 -18.31 -5.21
CA ASP A 412 12.40 -19.32 -5.36
C ASP A 412 11.54 -19.40 -4.09
N GLY A 413 10.22 -19.49 -4.28
CA GLY A 413 9.24 -19.71 -3.22
C GLY A 413 9.08 -18.56 -2.22
N LEU A 414 8.27 -18.78 -1.19
CA LEU A 414 8.15 -17.85 -0.08
C LEU A 414 9.45 -17.81 0.75
N ARG A 415 9.69 -16.71 1.45
CA ARG A 415 10.84 -16.51 2.34
C ARG A 415 10.36 -16.03 3.71
N ASP A 416 10.70 -16.74 4.78
CA ASP A 416 10.60 -16.19 6.14
C ASP A 416 11.44 -14.92 6.20
N MET A 417 10.83 -13.83 6.64
CA MET A 417 11.48 -12.54 6.72
C MET A 417 12.26 -12.39 8.03
N GLY A 418 13.57 -12.27 7.89
CA GLY A 418 14.50 -11.91 8.95
C GLY A 418 14.56 -10.40 9.18
N HIS A 419 15.35 -9.97 10.17
CA HIS A 419 15.64 -8.56 10.50
C HIS A 419 14.44 -7.64 10.83
N LEU A 420 13.22 -8.15 10.83
CA LEU A 420 12.02 -7.41 11.20
C LEU A 420 12.05 -6.96 12.67
N HIS A 421 11.39 -5.84 12.92
CA HIS A 421 11.06 -5.38 14.26
C HIS A 421 9.70 -5.94 14.69
N TYR A 422 9.55 -6.15 15.99
CA TYR A 422 8.36 -6.75 16.58
C TYR A 422 7.93 -5.99 17.82
N GLY A 423 6.62 -5.96 18.01
CA GLY A 423 6.00 -5.39 19.18
C GLY A 423 4.53 -5.74 19.28
N MET A 424 3.95 -5.39 20.42
CA MET A 424 2.52 -5.49 20.65
C MET A 424 1.98 -4.15 21.13
N THR A 425 0.92 -3.67 20.48
CA THR A 425 0.33 -2.35 20.75
C THR A 425 -1.07 -2.51 21.34
N PRO A 426 -1.20 -2.79 22.65
CA PRO A 426 -2.48 -3.15 23.24
C PRO A 426 -3.52 -2.04 23.06
N HIS A 427 -4.74 -2.44 22.75
CA HIS A 427 -5.90 -1.56 22.73
C HIS A 427 -7.00 -2.12 23.64
N VAL A 428 -7.47 -1.28 24.56
CA VAL A 428 -8.46 -1.63 25.57
C VAL A 428 -9.84 -1.18 25.08
N ASP A 429 -10.80 -2.11 25.07
CA ASP A 429 -12.18 -1.82 24.65
C ASP A 429 -12.74 -0.62 25.46
N GLY A 430 -13.23 0.40 24.75
CA GLY A 430 -13.75 1.64 25.33
C GLY A 430 -12.70 2.67 25.80
N GLY A 431 -11.42 2.43 25.50
CA GLY A 431 -10.30 3.36 25.75
C GLY A 431 -10.05 4.35 24.61
N SER A 432 -8.95 5.11 24.71
CA SER A 432 -8.48 5.97 23.62
C SER A 432 -7.98 5.13 22.42
N ASN A 433 -8.07 5.68 21.21
CA ASN A 433 -7.50 5.08 19.99
C ASN A 433 -5.97 5.30 19.87
N GLU A 434 -5.29 5.56 20.99
CA GLU A 434 -3.84 5.80 20.99
C GLU A 434 -3.09 4.47 20.92
N GLU A 435 -2.04 4.41 20.10
CA GLU A 435 -1.16 3.24 20.03
C GLU A 435 -0.29 3.19 21.30
N ILE A 436 -0.53 2.18 22.14
CA ILE A 436 0.22 1.99 23.38
C ILE A 436 1.51 1.21 23.11
N GLY A 437 2.68 1.79 23.41
CA GLY A 437 3.97 1.11 23.33
C GLY A 437 4.44 0.60 24.69
N CYS A 438 4.82 -0.68 24.78
CA CYS A 438 5.32 -1.28 26.03
C CYS A 438 6.83 -1.15 26.24
N GLY A 439 7.60 -0.85 25.19
CA GLY A 439 9.06 -0.75 25.24
C GLY A 439 9.78 -2.06 25.58
N ALA A 440 11.09 -2.12 25.34
CA ALA A 440 11.85 -3.38 25.44
C ALA A 440 11.90 -3.98 26.85
N GLY A 441 11.83 -3.14 27.89
CA GLY A 441 11.87 -3.59 29.29
C GLY A 441 10.66 -4.42 29.74
N ALA A 442 9.54 -4.36 28.99
CA ALA A 442 8.36 -5.17 29.26
C ALA A 442 8.47 -6.60 28.70
N TYR A 443 9.51 -6.89 27.90
CA TYR A 443 9.69 -8.18 27.24
C TYR A 443 10.81 -8.99 27.91
N SER A 444 10.58 -10.29 28.04
CA SER A 444 11.53 -11.25 28.63
C SER A 444 11.45 -12.59 27.91
N ASN A 445 12.31 -13.55 28.26
CA ASN A 445 12.35 -14.89 27.65
C ASN A 445 12.42 -14.85 26.11
N LEU A 446 13.21 -13.92 25.57
CA LEU A 446 13.35 -13.73 24.13
C LEU A 446 13.98 -14.97 23.49
N SER A 447 13.46 -15.38 22.34
CA SER A 447 14.11 -16.37 21.48
C SER A 447 15.52 -15.94 21.10
N GLY A 448 16.41 -16.90 20.80
CA GLY A 448 17.85 -16.64 20.65
C GLY A 448 18.25 -15.63 19.56
N THR A 449 17.37 -15.37 18.57
CA THR A 449 17.63 -14.38 17.52
C THR A 449 16.87 -13.07 17.74
N LEU A 450 16.03 -12.97 18.77
CA LEU A 450 15.25 -11.79 19.12
C LEU A 450 15.96 -11.02 20.24
N ARG A 451 16.11 -9.71 20.06
CA ARG A 451 16.77 -8.83 21.03
C ARG A 451 16.03 -7.50 21.14
N ALA A 452 16.33 -6.70 22.16
CA ALA A 452 15.92 -5.31 22.16
C ALA A 452 16.48 -4.59 20.91
N ALA A 453 15.63 -3.86 20.21
CA ALA A 453 16.03 -3.03 19.08
C ALA A 453 17.04 -1.97 19.54
N GLY A 454 18.00 -1.65 18.67
CA GLY A 454 18.91 -0.54 18.92
C GLY A 454 18.11 0.77 18.97
N ALA A 455 18.55 1.75 19.77
CA ALA A 455 17.90 3.05 19.80
C ALA A 455 17.93 3.70 18.41
N THR A 456 16.79 3.75 17.73
CA THR A 456 16.60 4.61 16.55
C THR A 456 16.45 6.06 17.00
N ARG A 457 16.49 7.00 16.05
CA ARG A 457 16.18 8.42 16.35
C ARG A 457 14.70 8.63 16.70
N ASP A 458 13.84 7.66 16.39
CA ASP A 458 12.41 7.70 16.68
C ASP A 458 12.13 6.92 17.98
N SER A 459 12.04 7.67 19.09
CA SER A 459 11.72 7.09 20.39
C SER A 459 10.32 6.47 20.43
N PHE A 460 9.39 6.93 19.60
CA PHE A 460 8.02 6.41 19.55
C PHE A 460 8.01 5.03 18.89
N PHE A 461 8.67 4.89 17.73
CA PHE A 461 8.90 3.59 17.08
C PHE A 461 9.54 2.58 18.03
N ASN A 462 10.61 2.97 18.74
CA ASN A 462 11.28 2.07 19.69
C ASN A 462 10.38 1.62 20.85
N SER A 463 9.32 2.37 21.17
CA SER A 463 8.35 1.97 22.20
C SER A 463 7.31 0.98 21.66
N LEU A 464 6.89 1.15 20.41
CA LEU A 464 5.89 0.34 19.74
C LEU A 464 6.48 -0.98 19.24
N MET A 465 7.66 -0.92 18.62
CA MET A 465 8.39 -2.04 18.01
C MET A 465 9.75 -2.24 18.70
N PRO A 466 9.76 -2.62 19.99
CA PRO A 466 10.97 -2.60 20.80
C PRO A 466 11.91 -3.80 20.58
N LEU A 467 11.50 -4.80 19.80
CA LEU A 467 12.30 -6.01 19.56
C LEU A 467 12.74 -6.06 18.09
N GLN A 468 13.92 -6.62 17.84
CA GLN A 468 14.44 -6.84 16.50
C GLN A 468 14.92 -8.29 16.37
N ASP A 469 14.50 -8.97 15.30
CA ASP A 469 15.08 -10.25 14.90
C ASP A 469 16.45 -10.04 14.24
N THR A 470 17.37 -10.97 14.40
CA THR A 470 18.74 -10.89 13.86
C THR A 470 19.02 -11.97 12.82
N SER A 471 18.03 -12.82 12.53
CA SER A 471 18.14 -13.84 11.49
C SER A 471 18.08 -13.20 10.11
N ASP A 472 18.78 -13.80 9.15
CA ASP A 472 18.59 -13.50 7.74
C ASP A 472 17.34 -14.19 7.19
N ASP A 473 16.88 -13.73 6.02
CA ASP A 473 15.81 -14.38 5.28
C ASP A 473 16.13 -15.85 4.98
N ALA A 474 15.12 -16.72 5.07
CA ALA A 474 15.30 -18.14 4.81
C ALA A 474 14.04 -18.83 4.28
N ALA A 475 14.18 -20.03 3.72
CA ALA A 475 13.03 -20.81 3.26
C ALA A 475 12.10 -21.20 4.43
N PRO A 476 10.77 -21.09 4.32
CA PRO A 476 9.82 -21.32 5.40
C PRO A 476 10.05 -22.62 6.19
N SER A 477 9.99 -22.53 7.52
CA SER A 477 10.07 -23.70 8.41
C SER A 477 9.14 -23.60 9.61
N ARG A 478 8.35 -24.66 9.82
CA ARG A 478 7.45 -24.81 10.98
C ARG A 478 8.18 -24.87 12.32
N ASP A 479 9.45 -25.25 12.31
CA ASP A 479 10.26 -25.41 13.53
C ASP A 479 10.95 -24.09 13.95
N ARG A 480 10.84 -23.03 13.14
CA ARG A 480 11.50 -21.74 13.41
C ARG A 480 10.50 -20.70 13.89
N THR A 481 10.21 -20.77 15.17
CA THR A 481 9.44 -19.73 15.86
C THR A 481 10.35 -18.68 16.49
N LEU A 482 9.82 -17.47 16.63
CA LEU A 482 10.25 -16.47 17.59
C LEU A 482 9.33 -16.56 18.82
N GLY A 483 9.70 -15.89 19.90
CA GLY A 483 8.91 -15.93 21.12
C GLY A 483 9.47 -15.00 22.19
N PHE A 484 8.57 -14.59 23.08
CA PHE A 484 8.81 -13.71 24.20
C PHE A 484 7.68 -13.85 25.24
N THR A 485 7.95 -13.39 26.45
CA THR A 485 6.93 -13.11 27.47
C THR A 485 6.80 -11.59 27.63
N LEU A 486 5.59 -11.05 27.49
CA LEU A 486 5.26 -9.65 27.68
C LEU A 486 4.57 -9.41 29.05
N ASP A 487 5.09 -8.49 29.85
CA ASP A 487 4.44 -7.95 31.05
C ASP A 487 3.41 -6.87 30.69
N LEU A 488 2.28 -7.33 30.16
CA LEU A 488 1.21 -6.49 29.63
C LEU A 488 0.54 -5.65 30.73
N GLY A 489 0.32 -6.25 31.91
CA GLY A 489 -0.30 -5.55 33.03
C GLY A 489 0.55 -4.37 33.52
N SER A 490 1.87 -4.54 33.63
CA SER A 490 2.76 -3.43 34.00
C SER A 490 2.87 -2.38 32.89
N CYS A 491 2.87 -2.81 31.62
CA CYS A 491 2.79 -1.89 30.49
C CYS A 491 1.54 -1.00 30.57
N LEU A 492 0.35 -1.57 30.68
CA LEU A 492 -0.91 -0.82 30.78
C LEU A 492 -0.93 0.13 31.98
N ARG A 493 -0.48 -0.34 33.16
CA ARG A 493 -0.38 0.50 34.37
C ARG A 493 0.59 1.68 34.19
N SER A 494 1.67 1.51 33.42
CA SER A 494 2.61 2.60 33.11
C SER A 494 1.98 3.71 32.25
N HIS A 495 0.92 3.38 31.51
CA HIS A 495 0.09 4.30 30.74
C HIS A 495 -1.19 4.73 31.49
N GLY A 496 -1.25 4.48 32.80
CA GLY A 496 -2.38 4.89 33.65
C GLY A 496 -3.65 4.05 33.50
N ILE A 497 -3.55 2.88 32.88
CA ILE A 497 -4.69 1.97 32.64
C ILE A 497 -4.65 0.83 33.65
N ASP A 498 -5.76 0.63 34.38
CA ASP A 498 -5.96 -0.57 35.22
C ASP A 498 -6.42 -1.74 34.34
N PRO A 499 -5.61 -2.82 34.22
CA PRO A 499 -5.96 -3.97 33.38
C PRO A 499 -7.04 -4.87 33.99
N THR A 500 -7.36 -4.72 35.28
CA THR A 500 -8.26 -5.63 35.99
C THR A 500 -9.64 -5.70 35.31
N GLY A 501 -10.11 -6.92 35.03
CA GLY A 501 -11.40 -7.13 34.40
C GLY A 501 -11.50 -6.68 32.94
N LYS A 502 -10.39 -6.36 32.26
CA LYS A 502 -10.39 -5.89 30.88
C LYS A 502 -10.19 -7.01 29.86
N LEU A 503 -10.97 -6.94 28.79
CA LEU A 503 -10.66 -7.58 27.52
C LEU A 503 -9.77 -6.62 26.72
N VAL A 504 -8.63 -7.11 26.25
CA VAL A 504 -7.63 -6.30 25.56
C VAL A 504 -7.31 -6.94 24.22
N SER A 505 -7.47 -6.17 23.16
CA SER A 505 -6.94 -6.55 21.85
C SER A 505 -5.43 -6.28 21.84
N LEU A 506 -4.67 -7.22 21.31
CA LEU A 506 -3.23 -7.25 21.41
C LEU A 506 -2.65 -7.57 20.02
N PRO A 507 -2.50 -6.58 19.15
CA PRO A 507 -1.92 -6.77 17.82
C PRO A 507 -0.49 -7.30 17.94
N LEU A 508 -0.20 -8.46 17.36
CA LEU A 508 1.19 -8.89 17.14
C LEU A 508 1.66 -8.28 15.82
N MET A 509 2.53 -7.29 15.92
CA MET A 509 3.04 -6.56 14.76
C MET A 509 4.43 -7.03 14.39
N ALA A 510 4.63 -7.24 13.09
CA ALA A 510 5.94 -7.35 12.46
C ALA A 510 6.10 -6.15 11.53
N THR A 511 7.17 -5.39 11.69
CA THR A 511 7.44 -4.19 10.90
C THR A 511 8.84 -4.20 10.35
N ASP A 512 9.03 -3.49 9.25
CA ASP A 512 10.34 -3.22 8.71
C ASP A 512 11.01 -2.05 9.46
N GLU A 513 12.10 -1.50 8.93
CA GLU A 513 12.81 -0.36 9.51
C GLU A 513 11.95 0.92 9.37
N PRO A 514 11.99 1.83 10.36
CA PRO A 514 11.20 3.05 10.31
C PRO A 514 11.72 3.99 9.23
N ARG A 515 10.81 4.51 8.40
CA ARG A 515 11.11 5.43 7.29
C ARG A 515 10.31 6.73 7.43
N PRO A 516 10.77 7.85 6.85
CA PRO A 516 9.94 9.04 6.74
C PRO A 516 8.60 8.71 6.06
N GLY A 517 7.50 9.06 6.72
CA GLY A 517 6.14 8.79 6.27
C GLY A 517 5.52 7.49 6.80
N GLY A 518 6.30 6.47 7.19
CA GLY A 518 5.75 5.25 7.76
C GLY A 518 6.65 4.04 7.63
N MET A 519 6.05 2.85 7.75
CA MET A 519 6.73 1.57 7.74
C MET A 519 5.77 0.49 7.27
N ASP A 520 6.31 -0.55 6.63
CA ASP A 520 5.52 -1.70 6.23
C ASP A 520 5.09 -2.47 7.49
N ARG A 521 3.80 -2.81 7.59
CA ARG A 521 3.24 -3.49 8.77
C ARG A 521 2.51 -4.78 8.38
N ALA A 522 2.84 -5.86 9.09
CA ALA A 522 2.08 -7.11 9.03
C ALA A 522 1.57 -7.47 10.43
N VAL A 523 0.26 -7.60 10.58
CA VAL A 523 -0.37 -7.70 11.89
C VAL A 523 -1.34 -8.87 11.96
N GLN A 524 -1.17 -9.68 13.00
CA GLN A 524 -2.18 -10.62 13.45
C GLN A 524 -2.76 -10.14 14.78
N MET A 525 -4.08 -9.97 14.81
CA MET A 525 -4.82 -9.59 16.00
C MET A 525 -5.11 -10.79 16.89
N LEU A 526 -4.84 -10.65 18.19
CA LEU A 526 -5.28 -11.57 19.24
C LEU A 526 -5.92 -10.81 20.40
N TRP A 527 -6.61 -11.53 21.27
CA TRP A 527 -7.28 -11.01 22.45
C TRP A 527 -6.82 -11.73 23.70
N VAL A 528 -6.67 -10.96 24.77
CA VAL A 528 -6.37 -11.45 26.11
C VAL A 528 -7.41 -10.94 27.09
N CYS A 529 -7.71 -11.74 28.10
CA CYS A 529 -8.69 -11.43 29.14
C CYS A 529 -7.97 -11.46 30.49
N PHE A 530 -7.86 -10.30 31.13
CA PHE A 530 -7.28 -10.18 32.46
C PHE A 530 -8.18 -10.83 33.53
N PRO A 531 -7.65 -11.13 34.73
CA PRO A 531 -8.45 -11.66 35.81
C PRO A 531 -9.73 -10.85 36.05
N GLY A 532 -10.87 -11.55 36.07
CA GLY A 532 -12.20 -10.96 36.25
C GLY A 532 -12.85 -10.39 34.98
N CYS A 533 -12.22 -10.50 33.80
CA CYS A 533 -12.84 -10.03 32.56
C CYS A 533 -14.01 -10.95 32.17
N THR A 534 -15.02 -10.35 31.54
CA THR A 534 -16.14 -11.08 30.95
C THR A 534 -15.93 -11.11 29.44
N VAL A 535 -15.90 -12.32 28.87
CA VAL A 535 -15.90 -12.48 27.43
C VAL A 535 -17.34 -12.23 26.97
N PRO A 536 -17.60 -11.27 26.06
CA PRO A 536 -18.92 -11.10 25.51
C PRO A 536 -19.37 -12.42 24.88
N GLN A 537 -20.42 -13.06 25.42
CA GLN A 537 -21.14 -14.07 24.64
C GLN A 537 -21.76 -13.34 23.47
N GLN A 538 -21.64 -13.87 22.25
CA GLN A 538 -22.29 -13.29 21.06
C GLN A 538 -23.79 -13.13 21.33
N GLN A 539 -24.20 -11.92 21.67
CA GLN A 539 -25.52 -11.40 21.37
C GLN A 539 -25.39 -10.79 19.99
N GLY A 540 -26.14 -11.30 19.02
CA GLY A 540 -26.10 -10.85 17.62
C GLY A 540 -26.46 -9.37 17.49
N GLY A 541 -25.45 -8.50 17.60
CA GLY A 541 -25.55 -7.05 17.47
C GLY A 541 -24.17 -6.43 17.20
N PRO A 542 -24.07 -5.44 16.30
CA PRO A 542 -22.80 -5.02 15.71
C PRO A 542 -22.07 -4.01 16.60
N GLN A 543 -20.78 -4.20 16.89
CA GLN A 543 -19.93 -3.10 17.39
C GLN A 543 -18.48 -3.11 16.89
N ALA A 544 -18.25 -2.17 15.96
CA ALA A 544 -17.10 -1.28 15.78
C ALA A 544 -15.69 -1.81 16.10
N GLY A 545 -15.09 -2.50 15.12
CA GLY A 545 -13.69 -2.32 14.76
C GLY A 545 -13.61 -1.59 13.41
N PRO A 546 -12.44 -1.11 12.94
CA PRO A 546 -12.32 -0.50 11.62
C PRO A 546 -12.89 -1.46 10.56
N GLN A 547 -13.94 -1.02 9.86
CA GLN A 547 -14.66 -1.80 8.88
C GLN A 547 -13.73 -2.24 7.75
N GLN A 548 -13.34 -3.52 7.75
CA GLN A 548 -12.67 -4.16 6.62
C GLN A 548 -13.57 -5.26 6.07
N GLY A 549 -14.35 -4.89 5.05
CA GLY A 549 -15.10 -5.83 4.20
C GLY A 549 -14.76 -5.57 2.74
N GLY A 550 -14.16 -6.57 2.08
CA GLY A 550 -13.86 -6.67 0.65
C GLY A 550 -13.71 -8.16 0.32
N PRO A 551 -14.16 -8.63 -0.86
CA PRO A 551 -14.70 -9.99 -1.01
C PRO A 551 -13.68 -11.11 -1.32
N GLN A 552 -13.67 -12.18 -0.50
CA GLN A 552 -12.96 -13.47 -0.72
C GLN A 552 -13.78 -14.48 -1.57
N PRO A 553 -13.20 -15.21 -2.55
CA PRO A 553 -13.81 -16.40 -3.14
C PRO A 553 -13.02 -17.70 -2.86
N GLY A 554 -13.68 -18.68 -2.23
CA GLY A 554 -13.13 -20.03 -2.03
C GLY A 554 -14.18 -21.04 -1.58
N GLY A 555 -15.31 -21.11 -2.30
CA GLY A 555 -16.54 -21.78 -1.91
C GLY A 555 -17.56 -20.70 -1.61
N GLY A 556 -18.22 -20.17 -2.65
CA GLY A 556 -19.08 -19.00 -2.45
C GLY A 556 -20.15 -19.29 -1.42
N LEU A 557 -20.39 -18.33 -0.53
CA LEU A 557 -21.60 -18.27 0.27
C LEU A 557 -22.56 -17.25 -0.36
N PRO A 558 -23.87 -17.40 -0.18
CA PRO A 558 -24.78 -16.28 -0.37
C PRO A 558 -24.46 -15.13 0.60
N ASP A 559 -24.92 -13.92 0.28
CA ASP A 559 -24.87 -12.75 1.14
C ASP A 559 -26.14 -11.92 0.93
N LEU A 560 -27.21 -12.28 1.64
CA LEU A 560 -28.55 -11.74 1.45
C LEU A 560 -28.73 -10.42 2.17
N ALA A 561 -28.81 -9.32 1.42
CA ALA A 561 -29.04 -8.02 2.00
C ALA A 561 -30.44 -7.47 1.67
N VAL A 562 -31.12 -6.90 2.67
CA VAL A 562 -32.42 -6.24 2.47
C VAL A 562 -32.22 -4.79 1.98
N ARG A 563 -32.96 -4.40 0.94
CA ARG A 563 -32.95 -3.05 0.35
C ARG A 563 -34.35 -2.57 -0.01
N ASP A 564 -34.46 -1.28 -0.30
CA ASP A 564 -35.66 -0.63 -0.85
C ASP A 564 -36.94 -0.88 -0.01
N LEU A 565 -36.80 -0.94 1.32
CA LEU A 565 -37.92 -1.09 2.24
C LEU A 565 -38.83 0.14 2.14
N ALA A 566 -40.06 -0.07 1.69
CA ALA A 566 -41.08 0.94 1.49
C ALA A 566 -42.44 0.46 1.99
N ALA A 567 -43.34 1.41 2.22
CA ALA A 567 -44.70 1.15 2.70
C ALA A 567 -45.73 1.91 1.86
N SER A 568 -46.89 1.29 1.65
CA SER A 568 -48.05 1.92 1.02
C SER A 568 -49.32 1.58 1.79
N GLU A 569 -50.14 2.58 2.09
CA GLU A 569 -51.38 2.40 2.84
C GLU A 569 -52.57 2.28 1.89
N SER A 570 -53.43 1.28 2.14
CA SER A 570 -54.70 1.14 1.45
C SER A 570 -55.73 0.47 2.36
N GLY A 571 -56.92 1.07 2.47
CA GLY A 571 -58.02 0.48 3.24
C GLY A 571 -57.72 0.26 4.73
N GLY A 572 -56.86 1.09 5.34
CA GLY A 572 -56.45 0.97 6.75
C GLY A 572 -55.45 -0.15 7.04
N SER A 573 -54.90 -0.77 6.01
CA SER A 573 -53.81 -1.75 6.09
C SER A 573 -52.55 -1.21 5.41
N CYS A 574 -51.39 -1.60 5.93
CA CYS A 574 -50.10 -1.18 5.41
C CYS A 574 -49.48 -2.32 4.61
N THR A 575 -49.19 -2.08 3.33
CA THR A 575 -48.45 -3.01 2.48
C THR A 575 -46.98 -2.61 2.47
N LEU A 576 -46.14 -3.50 2.95
CA LEU A 576 -44.69 -3.36 3.01
C LEU A 576 -44.08 -4.04 1.80
N THR A 577 -43.13 -3.38 1.13
CA THR A 577 -42.39 -3.92 -0.02
C THR A 577 -40.90 -3.75 0.24
N TRP A 578 -40.09 -4.72 -0.14
CA TRP A 578 -38.62 -4.66 -0.07
C TRP A 578 -38.00 -5.52 -1.17
N ALA A 579 -36.71 -5.40 -1.37
CA ALA A 579 -35.92 -6.31 -2.18
C ALA A 579 -34.91 -7.05 -1.29
N VAL A 580 -34.67 -8.33 -1.59
CA VAL A 580 -33.54 -9.09 -1.05
C VAL A 580 -32.53 -9.29 -2.17
N GLU A 581 -31.32 -8.76 -1.99
CA GLU A 581 -30.20 -8.85 -2.94
C GLU A 581 -29.18 -9.85 -2.44
N ASN A 582 -28.82 -10.84 -3.25
CA ASN A 582 -27.69 -11.72 -2.93
C ASN A 582 -26.39 -11.10 -3.47
N ARG A 583 -25.59 -10.51 -2.59
CA ARG A 583 -24.28 -9.92 -2.90
C ARG A 583 -23.13 -10.93 -2.83
N GLY A 584 -23.47 -12.17 -2.48
CA GLY A 584 -22.53 -13.25 -2.28
C GLY A 584 -22.03 -13.78 -3.61
N SER A 585 -21.16 -14.79 -3.52
CA SER A 585 -20.56 -15.42 -4.70
C SER A 585 -21.16 -16.80 -5.01
N ALA A 586 -22.18 -17.24 -4.25
CA ALA A 586 -22.99 -18.42 -4.54
C ALA A 586 -24.49 -18.15 -4.48
N GLU A 587 -25.28 -19.05 -5.07
CA GLU A 587 -26.75 -19.02 -5.01
C GLU A 587 -27.22 -19.21 -3.56
N ALA A 588 -28.12 -18.34 -3.12
CA ALA A 588 -28.86 -18.52 -1.88
C ALA A 588 -30.00 -19.52 -2.15
N PRO A 589 -30.05 -20.69 -1.48
CA PRO A 589 -31.20 -21.59 -1.61
C PRO A 589 -32.44 -20.96 -0.94
N PRO A 590 -33.65 -21.52 -1.17
CA PRO A 590 -34.87 -20.98 -0.59
C PRO A 590 -34.80 -20.86 0.94
N SER A 591 -35.20 -19.71 1.47
CA SER A 591 -35.18 -19.37 2.89
C SER A 591 -36.47 -18.65 3.32
N ARG A 592 -36.45 -17.92 4.44
CA ARG A 592 -37.59 -17.15 4.96
C ARG A 592 -37.16 -15.76 5.39
N THR A 593 -37.89 -14.75 4.93
CA THR A 593 -37.77 -13.39 5.44
C THR A 593 -38.71 -13.20 6.62
N THR A 594 -38.21 -12.70 7.75
CA THR A 594 -39.04 -12.35 8.91
C THR A 594 -39.31 -10.85 8.92
N VAL A 595 -40.58 -10.47 9.00
CA VAL A 595 -41.04 -9.08 9.12
C VAL A 595 -41.55 -8.87 10.53
N HIS A 596 -40.84 -8.06 11.31
CA HIS A 596 -41.21 -7.69 12.66
C HIS A 596 -41.97 -6.38 12.67
N THR A 597 -43.17 -6.40 13.25
CA THR A 597 -43.99 -5.20 13.48
C THR A 597 -44.59 -5.22 14.87
N PRO A 598 -45.06 -4.06 15.40
CA PRO A 598 -45.84 -4.02 16.64
C PRO A 598 -47.12 -4.87 16.60
N ALA A 599 -47.64 -5.21 15.41
CA ALA A 599 -48.81 -6.06 15.23
C ALA A 599 -48.48 -7.57 15.30
N GLY A 600 -47.20 -7.93 15.35
CA GLY A 600 -46.68 -9.29 15.35
C GLY A 600 -45.69 -9.55 14.23
N ASP A 601 -45.01 -10.69 14.33
CA ASP A 601 -44.04 -11.17 13.35
C ASP A 601 -44.73 -11.96 12.25
N GLN A 602 -44.30 -11.77 11.00
CA GLN A 602 -44.75 -12.53 9.83
C GLN A 602 -43.55 -13.11 9.09
N GLU A 603 -43.65 -14.37 8.66
CA GLU A 603 -42.66 -15.00 7.80
C GLU A 603 -43.14 -14.99 6.34
N VAL A 604 -42.27 -14.50 5.45
CA VAL A 604 -42.49 -14.50 3.99
C VAL A 604 -41.51 -15.50 3.37
N PRO A 605 -41.98 -16.56 2.69
CA PRO A 605 -41.10 -17.49 1.99
C PRO A 605 -40.27 -16.78 0.91
N ALA A 606 -38.97 -17.07 0.85
CA ALA A 606 -38.05 -16.58 -0.17
C ALA A 606 -37.64 -17.73 -1.11
N GLU A 607 -37.75 -17.50 -2.42
CA GLU A 607 -37.20 -18.43 -3.42
C GLU A 607 -35.67 -18.30 -3.50
N SER A 608 -35.02 -19.19 -4.26
CA SER A 608 -33.57 -19.07 -4.45
C SER A 608 -33.20 -17.77 -5.18
N ILE A 609 -32.05 -17.20 -4.81
CA ILE A 609 -31.54 -15.94 -5.36
C ILE A 609 -30.11 -16.17 -5.86
N ALA A 610 -29.88 -16.01 -7.16
CA ALA A 610 -28.56 -16.17 -7.75
C ALA A 610 -27.59 -15.06 -7.26
N ALA A 611 -26.29 -15.35 -7.28
CA ALA A 611 -25.26 -14.35 -6.96
C ALA A 611 -25.40 -13.09 -7.85
N GLY A 612 -25.44 -11.92 -7.23
CA GLY A 612 -25.64 -10.62 -7.88
C GLY A 612 -27.09 -10.29 -8.25
N GLU A 613 -28.06 -11.11 -7.87
CA GLU A 613 -29.48 -10.91 -8.19
C GLU A 613 -30.27 -10.33 -7.02
N ALA A 614 -31.33 -9.56 -7.32
CA ALA A 614 -32.28 -9.06 -6.34
C ALA A 614 -33.71 -9.53 -6.64
N ARG A 615 -34.47 -9.85 -5.58
CA ARG A 615 -35.87 -10.29 -5.65
C ARG A 615 -36.75 -9.42 -4.77
N GLY A 616 -37.79 -8.85 -5.37
CA GLY A 616 -38.81 -8.10 -4.64
C GLY A 616 -39.73 -9.01 -3.84
N GLN A 617 -40.05 -8.60 -2.62
CA GLN A 617 -40.99 -9.25 -1.71
C GLN A 617 -41.96 -8.23 -1.12
N GLN A 618 -43.10 -8.72 -0.64
CA GLN A 618 -44.10 -7.87 -0.01
C GLN A 618 -44.92 -8.63 1.03
N THR A 619 -45.45 -7.91 2.01
CA THR A 619 -46.49 -8.41 2.93
C THR A 619 -47.46 -7.29 3.31
N THR A 620 -48.63 -7.65 3.83
CA THR A 620 -49.63 -6.69 4.32
C THR A 620 -49.90 -6.91 5.80
N VAL A 621 -49.84 -5.84 6.58
CA VAL A 621 -50.21 -5.83 8.00
C VAL A 621 -51.53 -5.07 8.20
N PRO A 622 -52.45 -5.56 9.05
CA PRO A 622 -53.78 -4.98 9.23
C PRO A 622 -53.76 -3.77 10.18
N VAL A 623 -52.83 -2.84 9.95
CA VAL A 623 -52.67 -1.58 10.68
C VAL A 623 -52.28 -0.46 9.70
N PRO A 624 -52.56 0.83 9.99
CA PRO A 624 -52.09 1.95 9.20
C PRO A 624 -50.55 2.01 9.11
N CYS A 625 -50.00 2.59 8.05
CA CYS A 625 -48.54 2.75 7.91
C CYS A 625 -47.97 3.82 8.84
N SER A 626 -48.77 4.84 9.17
CA SER A 626 -48.33 5.99 9.96
C SER A 626 -47.87 5.58 11.37
N GLY A 627 -46.60 5.85 11.67
CA GLY A 627 -45.92 5.52 12.91
C GLY A 627 -45.53 4.04 13.04
N LEU A 628 -45.64 3.25 11.96
CA LEU A 628 -45.36 1.82 12.02
C LEU A 628 -43.85 1.56 11.95
N SER A 629 -43.28 1.08 13.05
CA SER A 629 -41.91 0.57 13.08
C SER A 629 -41.86 -0.83 12.47
N VAL A 630 -41.01 -1.01 11.46
CA VAL A 630 -40.84 -2.27 10.72
C VAL A 630 -39.37 -2.64 10.71
N ARG A 631 -39.07 -3.90 11.02
CA ARG A 631 -37.76 -4.52 10.77
C ARG A 631 -37.97 -5.74 9.89
N VAL A 632 -37.24 -5.82 8.78
CA VAL A 632 -37.25 -6.96 7.86
C VAL A 632 -35.89 -7.62 7.94
N ALA A 633 -35.87 -8.94 8.13
CA ALA A 633 -34.66 -9.76 8.18
C ALA A 633 -34.74 -10.87 7.12
N ALA A 634 -33.90 -10.79 6.09
CA ALA A 634 -33.69 -11.89 5.14
C ALA A 634 -33.03 -13.07 5.86
N ASP A 635 -33.47 -14.29 5.54
CA ASP A 635 -33.12 -15.49 6.31
C ASP A 635 -33.30 -15.30 7.83
N GLY A 636 -34.44 -14.76 8.26
CA GLY A 636 -34.72 -14.47 9.67
C GLY A 636 -34.55 -15.65 10.66
N PRO A 637 -34.71 -16.93 10.25
CA PRO A 637 -34.36 -18.08 11.08
C PRO A 637 -32.85 -18.37 11.21
N ASN A 638 -32.00 -17.66 10.47
CA ASN A 638 -30.55 -17.88 10.30
C ASN A 638 -30.23 -19.33 9.88
N SER A 639 -30.91 -19.78 8.83
CA SER A 639 -30.83 -21.14 8.31
C SER A 639 -29.79 -21.34 7.22
N LEU A 640 -29.28 -20.24 6.65
CA LEU A 640 -28.22 -20.21 5.67
C LEU A 640 -26.89 -19.82 6.34
N VAL A 641 -25.80 -20.31 5.76
CA VAL A 641 -24.46 -19.83 6.11
C VAL A 641 -24.11 -18.77 5.08
N GLU A 642 -23.94 -17.53 5.51
CA GLU A 642 -23.76 -16.36 4.64
C GLU A 642 -22.39 -15.70 4.87
N TYR A 643 -21.99 -14.80 3.97
CA TYR A 643 -20.77 -14.01 4.18
C TYR A 643 -20.92 -13.00 5.33
N HIS A 644 -22.10 -12.40 5.46
CA HIS A 644 -22.37 -11.31 6.38
C HIS A 644 -23.81 -11.32 6.88
N ASP A 645 -24.06 -11.96 8.03
CA ASP A 645 -25.38 -11.94 8.67
C ASP A 645 -25.82 -10.53 9.13
N ASP A 646 -24.89 -9.56 9.16
CA ASP A 646 -25.14 -8.19 9.64
C ASP A 646 -25.77 -7.27 8.59
N ASN A 647 -25.85 -7.70 7.33
CA ASN A 647 -26.49 -6.93 6.26
C ASN A 647 -27.87 -7.46 5.84
N ASN A 648 -28.31 -8.55 6.48
CA ASN A 648 -29.59 -9.22 6.26
C ASN A 648 -30.81 -8.41 6.70
N GLU A 649 -30.61 -7.23 7.28
CA GLU A 649 -31.69 -6.50 7.95
C GLU A 649 -31.85 -5.07 7.46
N ALA A 650 -33.11 -4.65 7.34
CA ALA A 650 -33.47 -3.24 7.16
C ALA A 650 -34.55 -2.86 8.17
N GLN A 651 -34.43 -1.66 8.73
CA GLN A 651 -35.41 -1.09 9.65
C GLN A 651 -35.86 0.29 9.18
N ALA A 652 -37.17 0.54 9.28
CA ALA A 652 -37.76 1.85 8.98
C ALA A 652 -38.97 2.12 9.90
N THR A 653 -39.30 3.40 10.04
CA THR A 653 -40.58 3.85 10.59
C THR A 653 -41.27 4.69 9.53
N PHE A 654 -42.50 4.33 9.19
CA PHE A 654 -43.29 4.95 8.12
C PHE A 654 -44.30 5.96 8.61
#